data_AF-A0A257ARL4-F1
#
_entry.id   AF-A0A257ARL4-F1
#
_cell.length_a   1.000
_cell.length_b   1.000
_cell.length_c   1.000
_cell.angle_alpha   90.00
_cell.angle_beta   90.00
_cell.angle_gamma   90.00
#
_symmetry.space_group_name_H-M   'P 1'
#
loop_
_entity.id
_entity.type
_entity.pdbx_description
1 polymer ?
#
loop_
_entity_poly.entity_id
_entity_poly.type
_entity_poly.pdbx_seq_one_letter_code
_entity_poly.pdbx_strand_id
1 'polypeptide(L)'
;MSEGFEESAISRLPPRLQEEFFELAGRAARRVAEELREERERILELKRHLRFRPIPAGLAGDLRVGVVDGSSSPRLSERLGYRIGVYTGCYMVFDGGEIISDDDDESMAAGYIMAPQTGSSLYTRKLLSLMRTLLERDLALRCIEKYEVDLMMIDGSFYGFRARCSEIKDKELLGLGFKIVGWELVREVYEKSRRLMDSGKTIGVIKRIRTAAIDGWLLSRNWRLEETLNKNDRSILRSLMRSGEYFDYRDLLGDRWSYLHYNGLKGWFKEVKREIEGLPEDEKLERALGHVDKKLRTQIITDLAPKGSAGEVKEEIFREVVGVRRIYVRLSPHAPPTCIELGRGVDLESTLAYLMENANPATGLPFPLDLVDANVSVDRRIAKEFKQLFLFTSLAKTLRELGHESIMTSRHYIQLDGLLEKFSSDWEIVKIGSWGGGSLEGKLRASIDRLGRLLDHVIELQPDITFSSGSVEASRISYGLGIPHILISDTPHSPVNKLVAPISEKVLTPWIIPDDEWIDAGAHPKRIRHYRALDPCFWLKDFKPSREQLKELGLEEGKYILLRMPETMASYLRMRDERFLNFVESLSGILEGLRLVILCRYRGQSRIIRRSLKGEGVLVIDKPIFGQSLIYYSTIFIGGGGTMTQEAALLGVPAISIYPKELPAAMRFLAENGLILYYP
;
A
#
# COMPACT_ATOMS: atom_id res chain seq x y z
N MET A 1 -13.30 -27.29 -19.05
CA MET A 1 -12.43 -26.18 -19.49
C MET A 1 -13.27 -24.91 -19.58
N SER A 2 -12.94 -23.91 -18.77
CA SER A 2 -13.42 -22.52 -18.91
C SER A 2 -12.56 -21.64 -18.01
N GLU A 3 -11.45 -21.14 -18.55
CA GLU A 3 -10.62 -20.20 -17.81
C GLU A 3 -11.40 -18.90 -17.57
N GLY A 4 -11.53 -18.50 -16.31
CA GLY A 4 -12.18 -17.25 -15.95
C GLY A 4 -11.28 -16.06 -16.29
N PHE A 5 -11.38 -15.55 -17.52
CA PHE A 5 -10.73 -14.30 -17.90
C PHE A 5 -11.21 -13.17 -16.97
N GLU A 6 -10.28 -12.55 -16.24
CA GLU A 6 -10.57 -11.28 -15.57
C GLU A 6 -10.94 -10.24 -16.63
N GLU A 7 -12.21 -9.79 -16.65
CA GLU A 7 -12.64 -8.71 -17.52
C GLU A 7 -11.75 -7.48 -17.35
N SER A 8 -11.00 -7.15 -18.41
CA SER A 8 -10.08 -6.03 -18.43
C SER A 8 -10.79 -4.70 -18.14
N ALA A 9 -10.03 -3.70 -17.66
CA ALA A 9 -10.57 -2.36 -17.48
C ALA A 9 -11.08 -1.72 -18.79
N ILE A 10 -10.65 -2.22 -19.95
CA ILE A 10 -11.14 -1.79 -21.28
C ILE A 10 -12.49 -2.43 -21.59
N SER A 11 -12.69 -3.73 -21.33
CA SER A 11 -13.95 -4.43 -21.67
C SER A 11 -15.16 -3.93 -20.88
N ARG A 12 -14.95 -3.10 -19.84
CA ARG A 12 -15.99 -2.42 -19.06
C ARG A 12 -16.37 -1.03 -19.59
N LEU A 13 -15.72 -0.55 -20.66
CA LEU A 13 -16.10 0.69 -21.33
C LEU A 13 -17.23 0.43 -22.34
N PRO A 14 -18.06 1.42 -22.69
CA PRO A 14 -18.97 1.33 -23.83
C PRO A 14 -18.24 0.85 -25.11
N PRO A 15 -18.80 -0.04 -25.95
CA PRO A 15 -18.10 -0.64 -27.09
C PRO A 15 -17.37 0.37 -27.99
N ARG A 16 -18.04 1.48 -28.33
CA ARG A 16 -17.45 2.58 -29.12
C ARG A 16 -16.19 3.19 -28.49
N LEU A 17 -16.13 3.28 -27.15
CA LEU A 17 -14.92 3.72 -26.45
C LEU A 17 -13.86 2.62 -26.39
N GLN A 18 -14.24 1.34 -26.36
CA GLN A 18 -13.27 0.25 -26.51
C GLN A 18 -12.59 0.35 -27.87
N GLU A 19 -13.37 0.43 -28.95
CA GLU A 19 -12.91 0.64 -30.33
C GLU A 19 -12.00 1.87 -30.43
N GLU A 20 -12.44 3.03 -29.93
CA GLU A 20 -11.64 4.26 -29.96
C GLU A 20 -10.33 4.13 -29.15
N PHE A 21 -10.34 3.48 -27.98
CA PHE A 21 -9.11 3.20 -27.23
C PHE A 21 -8.20 2.19 -27.92
N PHE A 22 -8.74 1.19 -28.62
CA PHE A 22 -7.94 0.27 -29.44
C PHE A 22 -7.35 0.96 -30.67
N GLU A 23 -8.08 1.88 -31.33
CA GLU A 23 -7.54 2.72 -32.40
C GLU A 23 -6.48 3.70 -31.91
N LEU A 24 -6.69 4.32 -30.74
CA LEU A 24 -5.71 5.20 -30.10
C LEU A 24 -4.46 4.41 -29.69
N ALA A 25 -4.63 3.21 -29.13
CA ALA A 25 -3.52 2.30 -28.81
C ALA A 25 -2.78 1.86 -30.07
N GLY A 26 -3.49 1.54 -31.16
CA GLY A 26 -2.88 1.20 -32.46
C GLY A 26 -2.13 2.37 -33.10
N ARG A 27 -2.68 3.60 -33.03
CA ARG A 27 -2.00 4.83 -33.47
C ARG A 27 -0.77 5.14 -32.62
N ALA A 28 -0.88 5.02 -31.30
CA ALA A 28 0.24 5.22 -30.38
C ALA A 28 1.34 4.16 -30.57
N ALA A 29 0.97 2.88 -30.74
CA ALA A 29 1.90 1.81 -31.00
C ALA A 29 2.65 2.00 -32.34
N ARG A 30 1.98 2.49 -33.39
CA ARG A 30 2.66 2.85 -34.66
C ARG A 30 3.67 3.98 -34.47
N ARG A 31 3.28 5.09 -33.82
CA ARG A 31 4.19 6.21 -33.53
C ARG A 31 5.38 5.78 -32.69
N VAL A 32 5.15 5.02 -31.61
CA VAL A 32 6.22 4.49 -30.75
C VAL A 32 7.12 3.51 -31.54
N ALA A 33 6.59 2.73 -32.49
CA ALA A 33 7.40 1.88 -33.35
C ALA A 33 8.22 2.67 -34.39
N GLU A 34 7.75 3.83 -34.84
CA GLU A 34 8.49 4.77 -35.69
C GLU A 34 9.62 5.44 -34.88
N GLU A 35 9.29 6.04 -33.72
CA GLU A 35 10.25 6.61 -32.77
C GLU A 35 11.36 5.59 -32.39
N LEU A 36 10.99 4.35 -32.05
CA LEU A 36 11.94 3.28 -31.72
C LEU A 36 12.84 2.85 -32.89
N ARG A 37 12.45 3.09 -34.15
CA ARG A 37 13.31 2.85 -35.32
C ARG A 37 14.34 3.97 -35.48
N GLU A 38 13.91 5.23 -35.39
CA GLU A 38 14.80 6.39 -35.46
C GLU A 38 15.81 6.41 -34.30
N GLU A 39 15.36 6.08 -33.10
CA GLU A 39 16.23 5.94 -31.92
C GLU A 39 17.24 4.80 -32.05
N ARG A 40 16.94 3.73 -32.81
CA ARG A 40 17.80 2.54 -32.89
C ARG A 40 19.20 2.88 -33.36
N GLU A 41 19.33 3.78 -34.33
CA GLU A 41 20.62 4.22 -34.86
C GLU A 41 21.40 5.01 -33.81
N ARG A 42 20.74 5.95 -33.12
CA ARG A 42 21.33 6.75 -32.03
C ARG A 42 21.78 5.87 -30.85
N ILE A 43 21.00 4.85 -30.50
CA ILE A 43 21.33 3.87 -29.46
C ILE A 43 22.56 3.03 -29.88
N LEU A 44 22.65 2.63 -31.16
CA LEU A 44 23.81 1.90 -31.69
C LEU A 44 25.08 2.76 -31.77
N GLU A 45 24.95 4.06 -32.06
CA GLU A 45 26.06 5.01 -31.98
C GLU A 45 26.54 5.19 -30.53
N LEU A 46 25.62 5.46 -29.60
CA LEU A 46 25.89 5.57 -28.17
C LEU A 46 26.64 4.35 -27.62
N LYS A 47 26.33 3.13 -28.12
CA LYS A 47 27.04 1.90 -27.74
C LYS A 47 28.56 1.99 -27.88
N ARG A 48 29.07 2.76 -28.85
CA ARG A 48 30.53 2.96 -29.07
C ARG A 48 31.22 3.71 -27.94
N HIS A 49 30.46 4.40 -27.09
CA HIS A 49 30.96 5.18 -25.96
C HIS A 49 30.69 4.52 -24.60
N LEU A 50 29.89 3.45 -24.55
CA LEU A 50 29.58 2.74 -23.30
C LEU A 50 30.46 1.49 -23.17
N ARG A 51 31.12 1.35 -22.01
CA ARG A 51 31.84 0.13 -21.65
C ARG A 51 30.93 -0.80 -20.86
N PHE A 52 30.80 -2.03 -21.33
CA PHE A 52 30.16 -3.11 -20.59
C PHE A 52 31.23 -4.11 -20.16
N ARG A 53 31.20 -4.50 -18.88
CA ARG A 53 32.17 -5.41 -18.27
C ARG A 53 31.47 -6.73 -17.95
N PRO A 54 32.10 -7.90 -18.18
CA PRO A 54 31.52 -9.17 -17.76
C PRO A 54 31.46 -9.24 -16.22
N ILE A 55 30.45 -9.93 -15.71
CA ILE A 55 30.34 -10.33 -14.31
C ILE A 55 31.28 -11.53 -14.09
N PRO A 56 32.14 -11.52 -13.05
CA PRO A 56 32.91 -12.70 -12.65
C PRO A 56 31.99 -13.87 -12.27
N ALA A 57 32.37 -15.09 -12.62
CA ALA A 57 31.60 -16.30 -12.32
C ALA A 57 32.30 -17.14 -11.24
N GLY A 58 31.54 -17.82 -10.37
CA GLY A 58 32.10 -18.71 -9.35
C GLY A 58 32.81 -17.98 -8.20
N LEU A 59 32.57 -16.67 -8.04
CA LEU A 59 33.06 -15.86 -6.92
C LEU A 59 31.94 -15.54 -5.91
N ALA A 60 30.73 -16.08 -6.09
CA ALA A 60 29.64 -15.85 -5.13
C ALA A 60 30.00 -16.40 -3.76
N GLY A 61 30.50 -17.65 -3.68
CA GLY A 61 30.81 -18.33 -2.43
C GLY A 61 29.58 -18.57 -1.54
N ASP A 62 29.81 -19.13 -0.36
CA ASP A 62 28.79 -19.36 0.65
C ASP A 62 28.52 -18.08 1.45
N LEU A 63 28.11 -17.00 0.77
CA LEU A 63 27.80 -15.72 1.42
C LEU A 63 26.50 -15.83 2.22
N ARG A 64 26.55 -15.41 3.49
CA ARG A 64 25.34 -15.14 4.25
C ARG A 64 24.78 -13.78 3.84
N VAL A 65 23.56 -13.75 3.31
CA VAL A 65 22.96 -12.55 2.72
C VAL A 65 21.71 -12.11 3.48
N GLY A 66 21.76 -10.92 4.06
CA GLY A 66 20.60 -10.25 4.64
C GLY A 66 19.89 -9.38 3.61
N VAL A 67 18.56 -9.37 3.62
CA VAL A 67 17.74 -8.54 2.69
C VAL A 67 16.59 -7.91 3.45
N VAL A 68 16.36 -6.61 3.26
CA VAL A 68 15.23 -5.88 3.87
C VAL A 68 14.37 -5.17 2.83
N ASP A 69 13.05 -5.20 3.04
CA ASP A 69 12.08 -4.38 2.31
C ASP A 69 11.09 -3.76 3.30
N GLY A 70 10.50 -2.63 2.89
CA GLY A 70 9.56 -1.85 3.68
C GLY A 70 8.35 -1.43 2.85
N SER A 71 7.16 -1.82 3.29
CA SER A 71 5.90 -1.38 2.69
C SER A 71 5.25 -0.29 3.53
N SER A 72 4.34 0.44 2.88
CA SER A 72 3.47 1.35 3.61
C SER A 72 2.13 1.43 2.92
N SER A 73 1.11 1.76 3.70
CA SER A 73 -0.23 2.02 3.19
C SER A 73 -0.14 2.94 1.96
N PRO A 74 -0.50 2.47 0.75
CA PRO A 74 -0.36 3.28 -0.48
C PRO A 74 -1.25 4.53 -0.43
N ARG A 75 -2.13 4.60 0.58
CA ARG A 75 -3.05 5.68 0.87
C ARG A 75 -3.26 5.89 2.39
N LEU A 76 -2.54 6.86 2.97
CA LEU A 76 -3.03 7.88 3.94
C LEU A 76 -4.53 7.82 4.33
N SER A 77 -5.00 7.10 5.34
CA SER A 77 -6.43 7.15 5.75
C SER A 77 -6.73 8.45 6.54
N GLU A 78 -7.92 9.07 6.43
CA GLU A 78 -8.21 10.48 6.85
C GLU A 78 -9.57 10.82 7.62
N ARG A 79 -10.13 10.04 8.59
CA ARG A 79 -11.44 10.23 9.37
C ARG A 79 -11.08 10.89 10.72
N LEU A 80 -12.06 11.17 11.59
CA LEU A 80 -11.93 11.72 12.96
C LEU A 80 -10.78 12.74 13.11
N GLY A 81 -10.65 13.70 12.19
CA GLY A 81 -9.61 14.74 12.26
C GLY A 81 -8.14 14.32 12.09
N TYR A 82 -7.82 13.05 11.75
CA TYR A 82 -6.42 12.60 11.60
C TYR A 82 -6.13 11.91 10.26
N ARG A 83 -4.92 12.14 9.72
CA ARG A 83 -4.23 11.33 8.72
C ARG A 83 -3.50 10.17 9.39
N ILE A 84 -4.02 8.95 9.25
CA ILE A 84 -3.35 7.70 9.65
C ILE A 84 -2.67 7.05 8.43
N GLY A 85 -1.38 6.77 8.53
CA GLY A 85 -0.72 5.79 7.65
C GLY A 85 -0.13 4.66 8.48
N VAL A 86 -0.21 3.43 7.98
CA VAL A 86 0.57 2.30 8.51
C VAL A 86 1.78 2.04 7.61
N TYR A 87 2.84 1.51 8.20
CA TYR A 87 4.05 1.03 7.53
C TYR A 87 4.55 -0.25 8.19
N THR A 88 5.27 -1.06 7.42
CA THR A 88 5.79 -2.38 7.80
C THR A 88 7.18 -2.53 7.22
N GLY A 89 8.00 -3.35 7.86
CA GLY A 89 9.31 -3.77 7.38
C GLY A 89 9.58 -5.22 7.77
N CYS A 90 10.37 -5.91 6.95
CA CYS A 90 10.83 -7.27 7.19
C CYS A 90 12.27 -7.38 6.69
N TYR A 91 13.15 -8.05 7.43
CA TYR A 91 14.34 -8.66 6.85
C TYR A 91 14.19 -10.17 6.70
N MET A 92 14.92 -10.75 5.75
CA MET A 92 15.17 -12.18 5.68
C MET A 92 16.67 -12.42 5.52
N VAL A 93 17.16 -13.54 6.07
CA VAL A 93 18.58 -13.94 5.99
C VAL A 93 18.69 -15.27 5.30
N PHE A 94 19.57 -15.32 4.30
CA PHE A 94 19.85 -16.47 3.46
C PHE A 94 21.28 -16.95 3.74
N ASP A 95 21.48 -18.25 3.94
CA ASP A 95 22.79 -18.88 4.15
C ASP A 95 22.85 -20.17 3.34
N GLY A 96 23.81 -20.30 2.42
CA GLY A 96 23.85 -21.42 1.46
C GLY A 96 22.60 -21.57 0.54
N GLY A 97 21.68 -20.62 0.55
CA GLY A 97 20.37 -20.68 -0.11
C GLY A 97 19.20 -21.10 0.79
N GLU A 98 19.46 -21.52 2.03
CA GLU A 98 18.44 -21.75 3.06
C GLU A 98 18.07 -20.43 3.75
N ILE A 99 16.82 -20.30 4.23
CA ILE A 99 16.38 -19.13 5.00
C ILE A 99 16.57 -19.44 6.49
N ILE A 100 17.43 -18.67 7.17
CA ILE A 100 17.77 -18.87 8.58
C ILE A 100 17.08 -17.87 9.53
N SER A 101 16.11 -17.12 9.01
CA SER A 101 15.33 -16.11 9.74
C SER A 101 13.84 -16.40 9.80
N ASP A 102 13.37 -17.56 9.37
CA ASP A 102 11.93 -17.87 9.30
C ASP A 102 11.27 -17.94 10.70
N ASP A 103 12.01 -18.39 11.72
CA ASP A 103 11.58 -18.43 13.12
C ASP A 103 12.01 -17.18 13.93
N ASP A 104 12.44 -16.09 13.28
CA ASP A 104 12.86 -14.86 13.96
C ASP A 104 11.71 -13.85 14.08
N ASP A 105 11.03 -13.85 15.24
CA ASP A 105 9.98 -12.87 15.58
C ASP A 105 10.45 -11.40 15.49
N GLU A 106 11.76 -11.12 15.61
CA GLU A 106 12.32 -9.77 15.50
C GLU A 106 12.63 -9.33 14.05
N SER A 107 12.48 -10.25 13.08
CA SER A 107 12.71 -9.99 11.65
C SER A 107 11.68 -9.06 11.03
N MET A 108 10.47 -9.02 11.59
CA MET A 108 9.35 -8.21 11.13
C MET A 108 8.98 -7.13 12.14
N ALA A 109 8.56 -5.98 11.63
CA ALA A 109 8.05 -4.90 12.46
C ALA A 109 6.99 -4.07 11.74
N ALA A 110 6.11 -3.44 12.51
CA ALA A 110 5.06 -2.57 12.02
C ALA A 110 5.01 -1.26 12.82
N GLY A 111 4.49 -0.22 12.19
CA GLY A 111 4.27 1.07 12.84
C GLY A 111 3.20 1.89 12.14
N TYR A 112 2.84 3.01 12.76
CA TYR A 112 1.88 3.94 12.21
C TYR A 112 2.27 5.39 12.46
N ILE A 113 1.84 6.27 11.56
CA ILE A 113 1.82 7.72 11.77
C ILE A 113 0.36 8.13 11.95
N MET A 114 0.10 8.98 12.94
CA MET A 114 -1.18 9.68 13.05
C MET A 114 -0.94 11.18 13.23
N ALA A 115 -1.32 11.95 12.22
CA ALA A 115 -1.14 13.39 12.16
C ALA A 115 -2.50 14.11 12.08
N PRO A 116 -2.65 15.36 12.55
CA PRO A 116 -3.82 16.18 12.22
C PRO A 116 -4.11 16.24 10.71
N GLN A 117 -5.40 16.29 10.38
CA GLN A 117 -5.91 16.42 9.02
C GLN A 117 -5.74 17.85 8.48
N THR A 118 -5.51 18.83 9.36
CA THR A 118 -5.06 20.19 9.03
C THR A 118 -3.61 20.18 8.48
N GLY A 119 -3.18 21.24 7.80
CA GLY A 119 -1.87 21.27 7.14
C GLY A 119 -1.75 20.35 5.91
N SER A 120 -0.53 20.11 5.41
CA SER A 120 -0.28 19.49 4.10
C SER A 120 -0.22 17.95 4.11
N SER A 121 -1.06 17.30 3.31
CA SER A 121 -0.99 15.85 3.06
C SER A 121 0.27 15.39 2.33
N LEU A 122 1.08 16.31 1.80
CA LEU A 122 2.41 15.99 1.25
C LEU A 122 3.41 15.77 2.40
N TYR A 123 3.35 16.58 3.46
CA TYR A 123 4.23 16.45 4.62
C TYR A 123 3.96 15.14 5.36
N THR A 124 2.69 14.79 5.63
CA THR A 124 2.37 13.52 6.30
C THR A 124 2.77 12.30 5.45
N ARG A 125 2.66 12.37 4.11
CA ARG A 125 3.19 11.32 3.22
C ARG A 125 4.71 11.23 3.25
N LYS A 126 5.39 12.38 3.32
CA LYS A 126 6.84 12.45 3.43
C LYS A 126 7.31 11.81 4.74
N LEU A 127 6.64 12.11 5.85
CA LEU A 127 6.93 11.52 7.16
C LEU A 127 6.63 10.02 7.20
N LEU A 128 5.49 9.56 6.67
CA LEU A 128 5.23 8.11 6.51
C LEU A 128 6.36 7.40 5.75
N SER A 129 6.81 8.00 4.65
CA SER A 129 7.91 7.45 3.83
C SER A 129 9.24 7.43 4.58
N LEU A 130 9.50 8.37 5.49
CA LEU A 130 10.70 8.39 6.31
C LEU A 130 10.62 7.43 7.50
N MET A 131 9.48 7.30 8.17
CA MET A 131 9.29 6.33 9.25
C MET A 131 9.41 4.88 8.73
N ARG A 132 8.87 4.62 7.53
CA ARG A 132 9.09 3.36 6.82
C ARG A 132 10.56 3.10 6.52
N THR A 133 11.27 4.09 5.97
CA THR A 133 12.71 3.93 5.66
C THR A 133 13.63 3.97 6.89
N LEU A 134 13.20 4.58 7.99
CA LEU A 134 13.84 4.42 9.30
C LEU A 134 13.77 2.96 9.74
N LEU A 135 12.56 2.38 9.71
CA LEU A 135 12.34 0.98 10.06
C LEU A 135 13.13 0.02 9.16
N GLU A 136 13.16 0.27 7.84
CA GLU A 136 14.04 -0.47 6.90
C GLU A 136 15.52 -0.41 7.33
N ARG A 137 16.00 0.73 7.85
CA ARG A 137 17.41 0.88 8.26
C ARG A 137 17.69 0.25 9.62
N ASP A 138 16.75 0.32 10.55
CA ASP A 138 16.83 -0.35 11.85
C ASP A 138 16.88 -1.87 11.69
N LEU A 139 15.98 -2.41 10.87
CA LEU A 139 15.94 -3.83 10.52
C LEU A 139 17.22 -4.28 9.79
N ALA A 140 17.74 -3.47 8.85
CA ALA A 140 19.02 -3.79 8.19
C ALA A 140 20.21 -3.83 9.17
N LEU A 141 20.32 -2.87 10.08
CA LEU A 141 21.40 -2.84 11.06
C LEU A 141 21.29 -4.00 12.04
N ARG A 142 20.08 -4.30 12.54
CA ARG A 142 19.83 -5.49 13.39
C ARG A 142 20.19 -6.78 12.65
N CYS A 143 19.80 -6.91 11.39
CA CYS A 143 20.12 -8.07 10.55
C CYS A 143 21.64 -8.29 10.44
N ILE A 144 22.41 -7.22 10.19
CA ILE A 144 23.89 -7.28 10.16
C ILE A 144 24.46 -7.69 11.52
N GLU A 145 23.99 -7.08 12.60
CA GLU A 145 24.51 -7.30 13.97
C GLU A 145 24.14 -8.70 14.52
N LYS A 146 22.94 -9.22 14.21
CA LYS A 146 22.41 -10.49 14.74
C LYS A 146 22.89 -11.73 13.99
N TYR A 147 23.01 -11.63 12.66
CA TYR A 147 23.35 -12.76 11.80
C TYR A 147 24.76 -12.69 11.21
N GLU A 148 25.51 -11.62 11.47
CA GLU A 148 26.87 -11.39 10.95
C GLU A 148 26.96 -11.42 9.40
N VAL A 149 25.85 -11.15 8.69
CA VAL A 149 25.72 -11.29 7.23
C VAL A 149 26.89 -10.66 6.48
N ASP A 150 27.33 -11.28 5.38
CA ASP A 150 28.43 -10.84 4.52
C ASP A 150 28.00 -9.78 3.49
N LEU A 151 26.75 -9.88 3.04
CA LEU A 151 26.13 -8.94 2.10
C LEU A 151 24.75 -8.54 2.63
N MET A 152 24.48 -7.25 2.71
CA MET A 152 23.18 -6.70 3.09
C MET A 152 22.53 -5.98 1.91
N MET A 153 21.29 -6.32 1.56
CA MET A 153 20.53 -5.64 0.50
C MET A 153 19.36 -4.84 1.07
N ILE A 154 19.23 -3.59 0.62
CA ILE A 154 18.09 -2.71 0.95
C ILE A 154 17.28 -2.42 -0.33
N ASP A 155 15.93 -2.49 -0.30
CA ASP A 155 15.12 -1.99 -1.45
C ASP A 155 15.15 -0.45 -1.50
N GLY A 156 15.97 0.07 -2.41
CA GLY A 156 16.15 1.48 -2.70
C GLY A 156 17.55 2.00 -2.46
N SER A 157 17.74 3.26 -2.82
CA SER A 157 19.01 4.00 -2.66
C SER A 157 19.32 4.34 -1.20
N PHE A 158 20.59 4.52 -0.85
CA PHE A 158 21.03 4.98 0.47
C PHE A 158 20.42 6.34 0.84
N TYR A 159 20.52 7.35 -0.05
CA TYR A 159 20.12 8.73 0.22
C TYR A 159 18.94 9.26 -0.59
N GLY A 160 18.26 8.45 -1.42
CA GLY A 160 17.09 8.91 -2.18
C GLY A 160 15.93 9.38 -1.30
N PHE A 161 15.88 8.94 -0.04
CA PHE A 161 14.96 9.48 0.96
C PHE A 161 15.15 10.98 1.19
N ARG A 162 16.31 11.59 0.88
CA ARG A 162 16.59 13.01 1.16
C ARG A 162 15.62 13.98 0.50
N ALA A 163 15.11 13.64 -0.68
CA ALA A 163 14.44 14.60 -1.54
C ALA A 163 13.20 15.20 -0.85
N ARG A 164 13.17 16.53 -0.70
CA ARG A 164 12.09 17.28 -0.02
C ARG A 164 12.03 17.04 1.51
N CYS A 165 13.12 16.59 2.13
CA CYS A 165 13.22 16.58 3.60
C CYS A 165 13.20 18.01 4.18
N SER A 166 13.74 18.98 3.44
CA SER A 166 13.62 20.42 3.72
C SER A 166 12.21 20.90 4.05
N GLU A 167 11.18 20.34 3.40
CA GLU A 167 9.77 20.72 3.63
C GLU A 167 9.22 20.34 5.02
N ILE A 168 9.87 19.39 5.71
CA ILE A 168 9.40 18.84 6.99
C ILE A 168 10.33 19.11 8.18
N LYS A 169 11.57 19.57 7.98
CA LYS A 169 12.55 19.75 9.08
C LYS A 169 12.00 20.56 10.25
N ASP A 170 11.39 21.71 9.93
CA ASP A 170 10.79 22.63 10.90
C ASP A 170 9.35 22.24 11.30
N LYS A 171 8.94 20.99 11.10
CA LYS A 171 7.58 20.52 11.43
C LYS A 171 7.63 19.60 12.64
N GLU A 172 6.94 20.01 13.69
CA GLU A 172 6.57 19.13 14.78
C GLU A 172 5.17 18.56 14.54
N LEU A 173 4.98 17.30 14.90
CA LEU A 173 3.72 16.61 14.77
C LEU A 173 3.36 15.90 16.07
N LEU A 174 2.37 16.48 16.74
CA LEU A 174 1.76 15.94 17.95
C LEU A 174 0.67 14.94 17.53
N GLY A 175 0.97 13.64 17.70
CA GLY A 175 -0.02 12.57 17.61
C GLY A 175 -0.62 12.25 18.98
N LEU A 176 -1.64 11.39 19.03
CA LEU A 176 -2.08 10.80 20.31
C LEU A 176 -1.00 9.81 20.79
N GLY A 177 -0.16 10.25 21.73
CA GLY A 177 0.83 9.42 22.42
C GLY A 177 2.29 9.61 22.00
N PHE A 178 2.60 10.36 20.93
CA PHE A 178 3.99 10.60 20.51
C PHE A 178 4.16 11.93 19.76
N LYS A 179 5.35 12.54 19.90
CA LYS A 179 5.79 13.74 19.18
C LYS A 179 6.80 13.34 18.11
N ILE A 180 6.53 13.66 16.85
CA ILE A 180 7.50 13.55 15.76
C ILE A 180 8.11 14.93 15.50
N VAL A 181 9.41 15.07 15.66
CA VAL A 181 10.16 16.24 15.18
C VAL A 181 10.75 15.88 13.81
N GLY A 182 10.36 16.61 12.77
CA GLY A 182 10.73 16.28 11.39
C GLY A 182 12.24 16.35 11.13
N TRP A 183 12.99 17.19 11.84
CA TRP A 183 14.45 17.20 11.77
C TRP A 183 15.09 15.94 12.41
N GLU A 184 14.63 15.51 13.58
CA GLU A 184 15.17 14.32 14.28
C GLU A 184 15.00 13.07 13.41
N LEU A 185 13.80 12.87 12.84
CA LEU A 185 13.53 11.77 11.91
C LEU A 185 14.41 11.83 10.64
N VAL A 186 14.69 13.02 10.10
CA VAL A 186 15.60 13.15 8.94
C VAL A 186 17.04 12.83 9.33
N ARG A 187 17.48 13.24 10.53
CA ARG A 187 18.81 12.96 11.06
C ARG A 187 19.01 11.46 11.30
N GLU A 188 18.08 10.79 11.97
CA GLU A 188 18.19 9.35 12.28
C GLU A 188 18.23 8.48 11.01
N VAL A 189 17.37 8.77 10.03
CA VAL A 189 17.41 8.07 8.74
C VAL A 189 18.74 8.31 8.02
N TYR A 190 19.30 9.52 8.09
CA TYR A 190 20.60 9.84 7.51
C TYR A 190 21.75 9.11 8.21
N GLU A 191 21.82 9.17 9.54
CA GLU A 191 22.87 8.52 10.34
C GLU A 191 22.86 7.00 10.15
N LYS A 192 21.69 6.37 10.09
CA LYS A 192 21.56 4.92 9.86
C LYS A 192 21.84 4.53 8.40
N SER A 193 21.41 5.33 7.41
CA SER A 193 21.82 5.12 6.01
C SER A 193 23.34 5.27 5.83
N ARG A 194 23.99 6.19 6.56
CA ARG A 194 25.45 6.32 6.56
C ARG A 194 26.12 5.11 7.20
N ARG A 195 25.69 4.67 8.39
CA ARG A 195 26.18 3.43 9.04
C ARG A 195 26.10 2.22 8.11
N LEU A 196 24.99 2.06 7.39
CA LEU A 196 24.82 0.98 6.41
C LEU A 196 25.78 1.14 5.23
N MET A 197 25.89 2.34 4.66
CA MET A 197 26.83 2.60 3.57
C MET A 197 28.30 2.38 3.99
N ASP A 198 28.65 2.66 5.25
CA ASP A 198 30.00 2.51 5.82
C ASP A 198 30.28 1.10 6.36
N SER A 199 29.31 0.18 6.33
CA SER A 199 29.43 -1.18 6.91
C SER A 199 30.43 -2.10 6.20
N GLY A 200 30.93 -1.75 5.01
CA GLY A 200 31.67 -2.67 4.13
C GLY A 200 30.80 -3.71 3.43
N LYS A 201 29.52 -3.85 3.79
CA LYS A 201 28.68 -5.00 3.42
C LYS A 201 27.35 -4.65 2.73
N THR A 202 26.91 -3.39 2.73
CA THR A 202 25.57 -3.03 2.24
C THR A 202 25.53 -2.57 0.78
N ILE A 203 24.52 -3.03 0.02
CA ILE A 203 24.14 -2.51 -1.31
C ILE A 203 22.68 -2.05 -1.35
N GLY A 204 22.40 -0.99 -2.12
CA GLY A 204 21.05 -0.48 -2.37
C GLY A 204 20.52 -0.90 -3.74
N VAL A 205 19.47 -1.72 -3.79
CA VAL A 205 18.89 -2.24 -5.04
C VAL A 205 17.70 -1.38 -5.46
N ILE A 206 17.76 -0.72 -6.61
CA ILE A 206 16.77 0.31 -7.01
C ILE A 206 15.81 -0.24 -8.06
N LYS A 207 14.68 -0.81 -7.61
CA LYS A 207 13.62 -1.35 -8.50
C LYS A 207 13.02 -0.31 -9.46
N ARG A 208 12.91 0.96 -9.07
CA ARG A 208 12.24 2.05 -9.84
C ARG A 208 13.13 3.29 -9.96
N ILE A 209 13.70 3.51 -11.14
CA ILE A 209 14.66 4.59 -11.40
C ILE A 209 14.14 5.64 -12.40
N ARG A 210 14.60 6.89 -12.24
CA ARG A 210 14.29 8.04 -13.12
C ARG A 210 15.52 8.79 -13.62
N THR A 211 16.71 8.25 -13.35
CA THR A 211 17.98 8.86 -13.74
C THR A 211 18.10 8.92 -15.26
N ALA A 212 18.61 10.04 -15.76
CA ALA A 212 18.86 10.32 -17.17
C ALA A 212 20.28 10.94 -17.33
N ALA A 213 21.27 10.32 -16.70
CA ALA A 213 22.65 10.78 -16.70
C ALA A 213 23.36 10.53 -18.05
N ILE A 214 22.96 9.51 -18.80
CA ILE A 214 23.45 9.27 -20.17
C ILE A 214 22.99 10.41 -21.09
N ASP A 215 21.72 10.81 -20.96
CA ASP A 215 21.14 11.96 -21.65
C ASP A 215 21.85 13.28 -21.25
N GLY A 216 22.24 13.41 -19.98
CA GLY A 216 23.08 14.51 -19.50
C GLY A 216 24.47 14.53 -20.14
N TRP A 217 25.10 13.38 -20.29
CA TRP A 217 26.40 13.23 -20.95
C TRP A 217 26.32 13.53 -22.46
N LEU A 218 25.24 13.14 -23.13
CA LEU A 218 24.98 13.56 -24.51
C LEU A 218 24.90 15.10 -24.62
N LEU A 219 24.09 15.73 -23.76
CA LEU A 219 23.96 17.19 -23.72
C LEU A 219 25.29 17.91 -23.48
N SER A 220 26.18 17.32 -22.69
CA SER A 220 27.48 17.88 -22.37
C SER A 220 28.48 17.87 -23.54
N ARG A 221 28.11 17.25 -24.67
CA ARG A 221 28.93 17.18 -25.90
C ARG A 221 28.40 18.00 -27.07
N ASN A 222 27.09 18.32 -27.08
CA ASN A 222 26.42 18.94 -28.23
C ASN A 222 25.52 20.15 -27.88
N TRP A 223 25.17 20.34 -26.61
CA TRP A 223 24.29 21.39 -26.11
C TRP A 223 22.92 21.49 -26.84
N ARG A 224 22.41 20.34 -27.30
CA ARG A 224 21.17 20.19 -28.09
C ARG A 224 20.23 19.16 -27.48
N LEU A 225 18.98 19.57 -27.21
CA LEU A 225 17.96 18.69 -26.63
C LEU A 225 17.50 17.62 -27.63
N GLU A 226 17.58 17.96 -28.91
CA GLU A 226 17.15 17.19 -30.08
C GLU A 226 17.99 15.92 -30.28
N GLU A 227 19.21 15.91 -29.73
CA GLU A 227 20.16 14.80 -29.77
C GLU A 227 20.06 13.89 -28.53
N THR A 228 19.17 14.19 -27.57
CA THR A 228 18.91 13.31 -26.42
C THR A 228 17.93 12.18 -26.75
N LEU A 229 18.01 11.07 -26.01
CA LEU A 229 17.08 9.94 -26.14
C LEU A 229 15.81 10.12 -25.29
N ASN A 230 15.83 11.04 -24.32
CA ASN A 230 14.71 11.39 -23.45
C ASN A 230 14.13 10.18 -22.67
N LYS A 231 14.99 9.20 -22.37
CA LYS A 231 14.67 7.97 -21.64
C LYS A 231 15.50 7.87 -20.38
N ASN A 232 14.99 7.14 -19.39
CA ASN A 232 15.80 6.81 -18.22
C ASN A 232 16.92 5.83 -18.61
N ASP A 233 18.04 5.91 -17.90
CA ASP A 233 19.25 5.16 -18.24
C ASP A 233 19.02 3.64 -18.24
N ARG A 234 18.13 3.12 -17.36
CA ARG A 234 17.74 1.70 -17.34
C ARG A 234 17.09 1.26 -18.67
N SER A 235 16.29 2.13 -19.28
CA SER A 235 15.65 1.84 -20.57
C SER A 235 16.63 1.90 -21.75
N ILE A 236 17.64 2.76 -21.69
CA ILE A 236 18.70 2.85 -22.71
C ILE A 236 19.59 1.61 -22.62
N LEU A 237 20.07 1.30 -21.41
CA LEU A 237 20.92 0.15 -21.11
C LEU A 237 20.23 -1.19 -21.37
N ARG A 238 18.88 -1.28 -21.24
CA ARG A 238 18.09 -2.48 -21.61
C ARG A 238 18.37 -2.94 -23.05
N SER A 239 18.56 -1.99 -23.97
CA SER A 239 18.75 -2.26 -25.39
C SER A 239 20.21 -2.57 -25.76
N LEU A 240 21.16 -2.37 -24.84
CA LEU A 240 22.60 -2.39 -25.11
C LEU A 240 23.36 -3.48 -24.36
N MET A 241 23.00 -3.74 -23.10
CA MET A 241 23.65 -4.73 -22.23
C MET A 241 23.13 -6.15 -22.49
N ARG A 242 24.04 -7.11 -22.52
CA ARG A 242 23.77 -8.57 -22.52
C ARG A 242 23.64 -9.08 -21.08
N SER A 243 23.00 -10.24 -20.91
CA SER A 243 22.98 -10.90 -19.59
C SER A 243 24.39 -11.30 -19.17
N GLY A 244 24.72 -11.14 -17.89
CA GLY A 244 26.09 -11.33 -17.40
C GLY A 244 27.02 -10.13 -17.60
N GLU A 245 26.50 -8.96 -18.00
CA GLU A 245 27.26 -7.70 -18.09
C GLU A 245 26.85 -6.70 -17.00
N TYR A 246 27.79 -5.85 -16.59
CA TYR A 246 27.53 -4.64 -15.80
C TYR A 246 28.08 -3.38 -16.47
N PHE A 247 27.48 -2.24 -16.11
CA PHE A 247 27.84 -0.89 -16.55
C PHE A 247 28.13 -0.02 -15.31
N ASP A 248 29.30 0.62 -15.27
CA ASP A 248 29.70 1.58 -14.23
C ASP A 248 29.79 2.98 -14.84
N TYR A 249 29.13 3.96 -14.24
CA TYR A 249 29.16 5.35 -14.72
C TYR A 249 30.57 5.92 -14.84
N ARG A 250 31.53 5.46 -14.02
CA ARG A 250 32.91 5.96 -14.06
C ARG A 250 33.61 5.66 -15.38
N ASP A 251 33.23 4.58 -16.08
CA ASP A 251 33.74 4.28 -17.43
C ASP A 251 33.25 5.29 -18.50
N LEU A 252 32.20 6.06 -18.22
CA LEU A 252 31.62 7.06 -19.15
C LEU A 252 31.90 8.52 -18.73
N LEU A 253 31.85 8.79 -17.42
CA LEU A 253 31.88 10.13 -16.84
C LEU A 253 33.24 10.48 -16.22
N GLY A 254 34.12 9.50 -16.02
CA GLY A 254 35.33 9.63 -15.20
C GLY A 254 35.01 9.86 -13.72
N ASP A 255 36.03 10.30 -12.96
CA ASP A 255 35.94 10.46 -11.51
C ASP A 255 35.66 11.91 -11.05
N ARG A 256 35.74 12.91 -11.95
CA ARG A 256 35.55 14.34 -11.60
C ARG A 256 34.11 14.69 -11.25
N TRP A 257 33.15 14.17 -12.01
CA TRP A 257 31.75 14.56 -11.94
C TRP A 257 30.84 13.32 -11.89
N SER A 258 30.16 13.09 -10.76
CA SER A 258 29.30 11.91 -10.61
C SER A 258 28.03 11.94 -11.47
N TYR A 259 27.37 10.79 -11.60
CA TYR A 259 26.12 10.64 -12.37
C TYR A 259 25.00 11.62 -11.95
N LEU A 260 25.01 12.11 -10.69
CA LEU A 260 24.06 13.12 -10.23
C LEU A 260 24.24 14.47 -10.92
N HIS A 261 25.47 14.85 -11.29
CA HIS A 261 25.75 16.07 -12.05
C HIS A 261 25.20 15.98 -13.46
N TYR A 262 25.47 14.89 -14.18
CA TYR A 262 24.94 14.71 -15.52
C TYR A 262 23.40 14.58 -15.52
N ASN A 263 22.83 13.87 -14.55
CA ASN A 263 21.38 13.86 -14.35
C ASN A 263 20.81 15.27 -14.04
N GLY A 264 21.52 16.08 -13.26
CA GLY A 264 21.19 17.48 -12.98
C GLY A 264 21.30 18.37 -14.22
N LEU A 265 22.30 18.15 -15.06
CA LEU A 265 22.48 18.84 -16.35
C LEU A 265 21.28 18.60 -17.28
N LYS A 266 20.82 17.36 -17.44
CA LYS A 266 19.58 17.06 -18.17
C LYS A 266 18.35 17.70 -17.52
N GLY A 267 18.26 17.66 -16.18
CA GLY A 267 17.14 18.22 -15.42
C GLY A 267 17.02 19.76 -15.47
N TRP A 268 18.14 20.47 -15.55
CA TRP A 268 18.21 21.94 -15.52
C TRP A 268 18.73 22.55 -16.82
N PHE A 269 18.73 21.79 -17.91
CA PHE A 269 19.40 22.15 -19.17
C PHE A 269 19.01 23.53 -19.71
N LYS A 270 17.73 23.93 -19.64
CA LYS A 270 17.27 25.25 -20.11
C LYS A 270 17.89 26.43 -19.35
N GLU A 271 18.26 26.23 -18.10
CA GLU A 271 18.93 27.23 -17.27
C GLU A 271 20.44 27.19 -17.50
N VAL A 272 21.04 26.00 -17.48
CA VAL A 272 22.46 25.79 -17.78
C VAL A 272 22.83 26.36 -19.16
N LYS A 273 21.97 26.19 -20.17
CA LYS A 273 22.19 26.72 -21.52
C LYS A 273 22.34 28.26 -21.56
N ARG A 274 21.73 28.99 -20.62
CA ARG A 274 21.90 30.44 -20.47
C ARG A 274 23.19 30.79 -19.75
N GLU A 275 23.57 30.01 -18.73
CA GLU A 275 24.81 30.21 -17.97
C GLU A 275 26.10 29.96 -18.78
N ILE A 276 26.00 29.21 -19.88
CA ILE A 276 27.10 28.92 -20.82
C ILE A 276 26.98 29.67 -22.16
N GLU A 277 25.98 30.55 -22.29
CA GLU A 277 25.72 31.31 -23.51
C GLU A 277 26.87 32.30 -23.75
N GLY A 278 27.47 32.27 -24.95
CA GLY A 278 28.62 33.11 -25.30
C GLY A 278 29.99 32.64 -24.80
N LEU A 279 30.10 31.54 -24.05
CA LEU A 279 31.40 31.02 -23.60
C LEU A 279 32.15 30.21 -24.68
N PRO A 280 33.50 30.14 -24.62
CA PRO A 280 34.31 29.20 -25.39
C PRO A 280 33.90 27.74 -25.13
N GLU A 281 33.95 26.88 -26.15
CA GLU A 281 33.42 25.51 -26.10
C GLU A 281 34.10 24.64 -25.03
N ASP A 282 35.40 24.82 -24.85
CA ASP A 282 36.24 24.19 -23.84
C ASP A 282 35.92 24.62 -22.40
N GLU A 283 35.39 25.82 -22.20
CA GLU A 283 34.95 26.30 -20.87
C GLU A 283 33.51 25.87 -20.52
N LYS A 284 32.65 25.62 -21.52
CA LYS A 284 31.22 25.34 -21.31
C LYS A 284 30.96 24.17 -20.38
N LEU A 285 31.71 23.08 -20.50
CA LEU A 285 31.48 21.87 -19.71
C LEU A 285 31.70 22.13 -18.21
N GLU A 286 32.80 22.80 -17.88
CA GLU A 286 33.14 23.11 -16.49
C GLU A 286 32.18 24.12 -15.90
N ARG A 287 31.80 25.16 -16.67
CA ARG A 287 30.78 26.13 -16.24
C ARG A 287 29.43 25.47 -16.01
N ALA A 288 29.00 24.58 -16.91
CA ALA A 288 27.75 23.86 -16.84
C ALA A 288 27.68 22.96 -15.59
N LEU A 289 28.67 22.09 -15.41
CA LEU A 289 28.68 21.14 -14.29
C LEU A 289 28.98 21.85 -12.95
N GLY A 290 29.77 22.93 -12.95
CA GLY A 290 29.95 23.79 -11.78
C GLY A 290 28.69 24.57 -11.38
N HIS A 291 27.81 24.92 -12.32
CA HIS A 291 26.47 25.45 -12.00
C HIS A 291 25.58 24.37 -11.38
N VAL A 292 25.62 23.16 -11.96
CA VAL A 292 24.87 22.01 -11.44
C VAL A 292 25.36 21.59 -10.04
N ASP A 293 26.66 21.59 -9.76
CA ASP A 293 27.24 21.36 -8.42
C ASP A 293 26.63 22.31 -7.41
N LYS A 294 26.72 23.63 -7.66
CA LYS A 294 26.17 24.66 -6.77
C LYS A 294 24.70 24.41 -6.44
N LYS A 295 23.90 24.02 -7.43
CA LYS A 295 22.46 23.71 -7.22
C LYS A 295 22.22 22.38 -6.51
N LEU A 296 22.95 21.32 -6.83
CA LEU A 296 22.91 20.04 -6.12
C LEU A 296 23.29 20.22 -4.65
N ARG A 297 24.36 20.96 -4.40
CA ARG A 297 24.87 21.37 -3.09
C ARG A 297 23.81 22.11 -2.30
N THR A 298 23.22 23.17 -2.84
CA THR A 298 22.11 23.88 -2.19
C THR A 298 20.97 22.91 -1.83
N GLN A 299 20.56 22.03 -2.75
CA GLN A 299 19.47 21.07 -2.49
C GLN A 299 19.81 20.05 -1.39
N ILE A 300 20.97 19.39 -1.49
CA ILE A 300 21.42 18.35 -0.56
C ILE A 300 21.60 18.92 0.85
N ILE A 301 22.25 20.08 0.99
CA ILE A 301 22.44 20.73 2.29
C ILE A 301 21.11 21.17 2.88
N THR A 302 20.22 21.77 2.08
CA THR A 302 18.88 22.17 2.57
C THR A 302 18.04 20.95 2.98
N ASP A 303 18.18 19.80 2.31
CA ASP A 303 17.49 18.56 2.63
C ASP A 303 18.11 17.77 3.80
N LEU A 304 19.42 17.82 4.07
CA LEU A 304 20.10 16.94 5.05
C LEU A 304 20.88 17.63 6.18
N ALA A 305 21.39 18.85 6.03
CA ALA A 305 22.13 19.52 7.12
C ALA A 305 21.20 20.28 8.10
N PRO A 306 21.53 20.35 9.41
CA PRO A 306 20.83 21.26 10.32
C PRO A 306 21.08 22.74 9.99
N LYS A 307 20.17 23.62 10.42
CA LYS A 307 20.37 25.08 10.33
C LYS A 307 21.59 25.48 11.16
N GLY A 308 22.41 26.39 10.62
CA GLY A 308 23.62 26.87 11.30
C GLY A 308 24.85 25.95 11.25
N SER A 309 24.77 24.75 10.64
CA SER A 309 25.93 23.82 10.58
C SER A 309 27.20 24.46 10.02
N ALA A 310 28.36 24.08 10.58
CA ALA A 310 29.67 24.47 10.09
C ALA A 310 29.89 24.11 8.60
N GLY A 311 30.82 24.81 7.94
CA GLY A 311 31.13 24.58 6.52
C GLY A 311 31.61 23.15 6.25
N GLU A 312 32.43 22.60 7.14
CA GLU A 312 33.01 21.25 7.02
C GLU A 312 31.94 20.14 7.03
N VAL A 313 31.01 20.18 8.00
CA VAL A 313 29.90 19.22 8.08
C VAL A 313 29.02 19.26 6.82
N LYS A 314 28.81 20.46 6.26
CA LYS A 314 28.08 20.60 4.99
C LYS A 314 28.87 19.99 3.83
N GLU A 315 30.17 20.24 3.75
CA GLU A 315 31.03 19.68 2.72
C GLU A 315 31.06 18.13 2.77
N GLU A 316 31.14 17.56 3.98
CA GLU A 316 31.09 16.11 4.20
C GLU A 316 29.78 15.49 3.69
N ILE A 317 28.62 16.02 4.13
CA ILE A 317 27.28 15.57 3.69
C ILE A 317 27.17 15.65 2.15
N PHE A 318 27.69 16.72 1.54
CA PHE A 318 27.62 16.88 0.09
C PHE A 318 28.46 15.82 -0.64
N ARG A 319 29.74 15.68 -0.26
CA ARG A 319 30.66 14.70 -0.87
C ARG A 319 30.14 13.27 -0.71
N GLU A 320 29.59 12.95 0.45
CA GLU A 320 29.00 11.65 0.74
C GLU A 320 27.85 11.29 -0.20
N VAL A 321 26.83 12.16 -0.29
CA VAL A 321 25.65 11.91 -1.13
C VAL A 321 25.98 11.89 -2.62
N VAL A 322 26.96 12.70 -3.04
CA VAL A 322 27.39 12.82 -4.44
C VAL A 322 28.34 11.71 -4.86
N GLY A 323 29.12 11.17 -3.92
CA GLY A 323 30.12 10.12 -4.13
C GLY A 323 29.58 8.68 -4.11
N VAL A 324 28.29 8.46 -3.85
CA VAL A 324 27.70 7.12 -3.90
C VAL A 324 27.90 6.49 -5.29
N ARG A 325 28.70 5.43 -5.35
CA ARG A 325 28.96 4.70 -6.60
C ARG A 325 27.70 3.94 -7.00
N ARG A 326 27.29 4.11 -8.26
CA ARG A 326 26.12 3.46 -8.84
C ARG A 326 26.47 2.72 -10.12
N ILE A 327 25.98 1.49 -10.23
CA ILE A 327 26.15 0.62 -11.39
C ILE A 327 24.79 0.10 -11.89
N TYR A 328 24.77 -0.47 -13.08
CA TYR A 328 23.68 -1.28 -13.59
C TYR A 328 24.18 -2.67 -13.92
N VAL A 329 23.40 -3.69 -13.59
CA VAL A 329 23.76 -5.10 -13.74
C VAL A 329 22.66 -5.83 -14.50
N ARG A 330 23.00 -6.57 -15.55
CA ARG A 330 22.02 -7.31 -16.35
C ARG A 330 21.99 -8.77 -15.93
N LEU A 331 21.14 -9.05 -14.95
CA LEU A 331 20.99 -10.37 -14.34
C LEU A 331 20.17 -11.37 -15.18
N SER A 332 19.26 -10.88 -16.03
CA SER A 332 18.38 -11.72 -16.86
C SER A 332 18.37 -11.25 -18.33
N PRO A 333 18.31 -12.15 -19.32
CA PRO A 333 18.13 -11.78 -20.72
C PRO A 333 16.74 -11.16 -20.97
N HIS A 334 15.71 -11.52 -20.20
CA HIS A 334 14.32 -11.12 -20.44
C HIS A 334 13.94 -9.79 -19.73
N ALA A 335 14.54 -9.52 -18.58
CA ALA A 335 14.23 -8.34 -17.75
C ALA A 335 15.26 -7.20 -17.89
N PRO A 336 14.88 -5.91 -17.71
CA PRO A 336 15.79 -4.77 -17.82
C PRO A 336 16.82 -4.69 -16.68
N PRO A 337 18.04 -4.14 -16.92
CA PRO A 337 19.14 -4.10 -15.95
C PRO A 337 18.72 -3.56 -14.58
N THR A 338 19.21 -4.18 -13.51
CA THR A 338 18.95 -3.75 -12.14
C THR A 338 19.99 -2.72 -11.72
N CYS A 339 19.54 -1.63 -11.09
CA CYS A 339 20.40 -0.55 -10.66
C CYS A 339 20.82 -0.77 -9.20
N ILE A 340 22.12 -0.63 -8.93
CA ILE A 340 22.72 -0.92 -7.62
C ILE A 340 23.56 0.27 -7.18
N GLU A 341 23.37 0.71 -5.94
CA GLU A 341 24.29 1.58 -5.22
C GLU A 341 25.17 0.73 -4.31
N LEU A 342 26.47 1.02 -4.28
CA LEU A 342 27.46 0.27 -3.50
C LEU A 342 27.85 1.06 -2.25
N GLY A 343 27.88 0.39 -1.09
CA GLY A 343 28.50 0.91 0.12
C GLY A 343 30.01 1.08 -0.04
N ARG A 344 30.62 1.85 0.87
CA ARG A 344 32.09 1.97 0.98
C ARG A 344 32.64 0.61 1.43
N GLY A 345 33.64 0.09 0.73
CA GLY A 345 34.31 -1.17 1.09
C GLY A 345 33.65 -2.46 0.62
N VAL A 346 32.45 -2.41 -0.01
CA VAL A 346 31.80 -3.60 -0.58
C VAL A 346 32.65 -4.20 -1.69
N ASP A 347 32.97 -5.50 -1.58
CA ASP A 347 33.57 -6.22 -2.68
C ASP A 347 32.58 -6.34 -3.85
N LEU A 348 33.00 -5.80 -4.99
CA LEU A 348 32.22 -5.78 -6.21
C LEU A 348 32.11 -7.16 -6.84
N GLU A 349 33.17 -7.97 -6.79
CA GLU A 349 33.26 -9.17 -7.62
C GLU A 349 32.41 -10.30 -7.06
N SER A 350 32.54 -10.60 -5.76
CA SER A 350 31.64 -11.54 -5.07
C SER A 350 30.18 -11.09 -5.10
N THR A 351 29.91 -9.80 -4.84
CA THR A 351 28.55 -9.23 -4.93
C THR A 351 27.93 -9.44 -6.31
N LEU A 352 28.66 -9.14 -7.40
CA LEU A 352 28.14 -9.32 -8.76
C LEU A 352 27.91 -10.79 -9.10
N ALA A 353 28.81 -11.69 -8.68
CA ALA A 353 28.67 -13.12 -8.87
C ALA A 353 27.42 -13.64 -8.14
N TYR A 354 27.27 -13.34 -6.84
CA TYR A 354 26.11 -13.73 -6.04
C TYR A 354 24.79 -13.26 -6.67
N LEU A 355 24.73 -12.00 -7.09
CA LEU A 355 23.53 -11.41 -7.71
C LEU A 355 23.15 -12.10 -9.03
N MET A 356 24.14 -12.57 -9.80
CA MET A 356 23.94 -13.29 -11.06
C MET A 356 23.47 -14.73 -10.83
N GLU A 357 24.05 -15.41 -9.84
CA GLU A 357 23.70 -16.78 -9.47
C GLU A 357 22.32 -16.85 -8.79
N ASN A 358 21.96 -15.83 -7.98
CA ASN A 358 20.68 -15.72 -7.28
C ASN A 358 19.70 -14.75 -7.96
N ALA A 359 19.73 -14.67 -9.30
CA ALA A 359 18.84 -13.81 -10.08
C ALA A 359 17.47 -14.45 -10.31
N ASN A 360 16.37 -13.70 -10.12
CA ASN A 360 15.07 -14.10 -10.65
C ASN A 360 14.99 -13.79 -12.17
N PRO A 361 14.87 -14.79 -13.06
CA PRO A 361 14.87 -14.54 -14.51
C PRO A 361 13.69 -13.70 -15.01
N ALA A 362 12.56 -13.71 -14.31
CA ALA A 362 11.34 -13.02 -14.72
C ALA A 362 11.36 -11.52 -14.37
N THR A 363 11.82 -11.17 -13.17
CA THR A 363 11.88 -9.78 -12.68
C THR A 363 13.20 -9.08 -13.01
N GLY A 364 14.29 -9.85 -13.14
CA GLY A 364 15.66 -9.35 -13.25
C GLY A 364 16.21 -8.80 -11.94
N LEU A 365 15.54 -9.03 -10.82
CA LEU A 365 15.95 -8.66 -9.47
C LEU A 365 16.63 -9.85 -8.78
N PRO A 366 17.35 -9.63 -7.66
CA PRO A 366 17.83 -10.71 -6.82
C PRO A 366 16.63 -11.47 -6.23
N PHE A 367 16.61 -12.79 -6.34
CA PHE A 367 15.52 -13.64 -5.86
C PHE A 367 15.20 -13.44 -4.36
N PRO A 368 16.20 -13.33 -3.46
CA PRO A 368 15.99 -12.90 -2.08
C PRO A 368 15.15 -11.62 -1.91
N LEU A 369 15.31 -10.62 -2.80
CA LEU A 369 14.58 -9.35 -2.72
C LEU A 369 13.11 -9.47 -3.16
N ASP A 370 12.81 -10.36 -4.10
CA ASP A 370 11.44 -10.64 -4.53
C ASP A 370 10.65 -11.41 -3.44
N LEU A 371 11.33 -12.26 -2.64
CA LEU A 371 10.73 -12.96 -1.50
C LEU A 371 10.30 -12.00 -0.39
N VAL A 372 11.16 -11.05 0.00
CA VAL A 372 10.82 -10.08 1.06
C VAL A 372 9.66 -9.15 0.65
N ASP A 373 9.62 -8.65 -0.59
CA ASP A 373 8.53 -7.78 -1.10
C ASP A 373 7.15 -8.47 -1.02
N ALA A 374 7.12 -9.79 -1.27
CA ALA A 374 5.90 -10.59 -1.15
C ALA A 374 5.37 -10.65 0.30
N ASN A 375 6.26 -10.77 1.29
CA ASN A 375 5.89 -10.91 2.71
C ASN A 375 5.38 -9.60 3.34
N VAL A 376 5.80 -8.43 2.85
CA VAL A 376 5.53 -7.11 3.51
C VAL A 376 4.27 -6.40 2.96
N SER A 377 3.54 -7.00 2.00
CA SER A 377 2.46 -6.35 1.24
C SER A 377 1.12 -6.13 1.98
N VAL A 378 0.44 -5.00 1.68
CA VAL A 378 -0.73 -4.47 2.42
C VAL A 378 -2.06 -4.51 1.60
N ASP A 379 -3.10 -5.21 2.09
CA ASP A 379 -4.40 -5.40 1.37
C ASP A 379 -5.47 -4.34 1.71
N ARG A 380 -6.64 -4.41 1.04
CA ARG A 380 -7.76 -3.45 1.12
C ARG A 380 -9.01 -4.00 1.83
N ARG A 381 -9.11 -5.31 2.09
CA ARG A 381 -10.31 -6.00 2.64
C ARG A 381 -10.52 -5.87 4.14
N ILE A 382 -9.48 -5.48 4.87
CA ILE A 382 -9.38 -5.13 6.30
C ILE A 382 -10.65 -4.50 6.92
N ALA A 383 -11.44 -3.73 6.16
CA ALA A 383 -12.69 -3.15 6.65
C ALA A 383 -13.88 -4.12 6.80
N LYS A 384 -13.87 -5.30 6.14
CA LYS A 384 -14.97 -6.28 6.18
C LYS A 384 -14.95 -7.13 7.46
N GLU A 385 -13.76 -7.45 7.96
CA GLU A 385 -13.56 -8.31 9.12
C GLU A 385 -14.16 -7.73 10.42
N PHE A 386 -14.31 -6.40 10.54
CA PHE A 386 -14.95 -5.75 11.69
C PHE A 386 -16.42 -6.13 11.91
N LYS A 387 -17.21 -6.38 10.85
CA LYS A 387 -18.61 -6.81 11.03
C LYS A 387 -18.65 -8.18 11.72
N GLN A 388 -17.79 -9.09 11.28
CA GLN A 388 -17.73 -10.45 11.82
C GLN A 388 -17.24 -10.46 13.27
N LEU A 389 -16.26 -9.60 13.61
CA LEU A 389 -15.83 -9.40 14.99
C LEU A 389 -17.01 -9.04 15.91
N PHE A 390 -17.82 -8.03 15.56
CA PHE A 390 -18.97 -7.61 16.37
C PHE A 390 -20.06 -8.68 16.51
N LEU A 391 -20.33 -9.44 15.45
CA LEU A 391 -21.28 -10.54 15.48
C LEU A 391 -20.81 -11.64 16.46
N PHE A 392 -19.57 -12.10 16.32
CA PHE A 392 -19.07 -13.23 17.09
C PHE A 392 -18.73 -12.88 18.54
N THR A 393 -18.24 -11.68 18.85
CA THR A 393 -18.06 -11.26 20.26
C THR A 393 -19.39 -11.12 20.99
N SER A 394 -20.45 -10.61 20.34
CA SER A 394 -21.79 -10.55 20.95
C SER A 394 -22.41 -11.94 21.17
N LEU A 395 -22.30 -12.83 20.18
CA LEU A 395 -22.74 -14.22 20.31
C LEU A 395 -21.99 -14.93 21.45
N ALA A 396 -20.65 -14.84 21.46
CA ALA A 396 -19.81 -15.42 22.49
C ALA A 396 -20.11 -14.84 23.88
N LYS A 397 -20.52 -13.57 23.99
CA LYS A 397 -20.94 -12.97 25.28
C LYS A 397 -22.20 -13.64 25.80
N THR A 398 -23.21 -13.76 24.93
CA THR A 398 -24.47 -14.42 25.26
C THR A 398 -24.25 -15.88 25.64
N LEU A 399 -23.35 -16.59 24.94
CA LEU A 399 -22.98 -17.98 25.26
C LEU A 399 -22.27 -18.09 26.63
N ARG A 400 -21.31 -17.21 26.94
CA ARG A 400 -20.65 -17.16 28.27
C ARG A 400 -21.65 -16.86 29.39
N GLU A 401 -22.59 -15.94 29.18
CA GLU A 401 -23.66 -15.62 30.15
C GLU A 401 -24.63 -16.79 30.39
N LEU A 402 -24.76 -17.70 29.41
CA LEU A 402 -25.54 -18.95 29.52
C LEU A 402 -24.72 -20.12 30.10
N GLY A 403 -23.46 -19.91 30.47
CA GLY A 403 -22.58 -20.93 31.05
C GLY A 403 -21.84 -21.81 30.03
N HIS A 404 -21.81 -21.42 28.76
CA HIS A 404 -21.02 -22.10 27.73
C HIS A 404 -19.63 -21.49 27.57
N GLU A 405 -18.63 -22.33 27.35
CA GLU A 405 -17.30 -21.89 26.93
C GLU A 405 -17.34 -21.40 25.46
N SER A 406 -16.51 -20.39 25.14
CA SER A 406 -16.49 -19.79 23.81
C SER A 406 -15.07 -19.45 23.38
N ILE A 407 -14.55 -20.18 22.40
CA ILE A 407 -13.26 -19.90 21.77
C ILE A 407 -13.49 -19.36 20.37
N MET A 408 -12.74 -18.33 20.01
CA MET A 408 -12.79 -17.72 18.68
C MET A 408 -11.46 -17.94 17.97
N THR A 409 -11.53 -18.23 16.67
CA THR A 409 -10.33 -18.26 15.81
C THR A 409 -10.41 -17.18 14.73
N SER A 410 -9.28 -16.58 14.42
CA SER A 410 -9.14 -15.63 13.31
C SER A 410 -7.90 -15.96 12.48
N ARG A 411 -7.71 -15.30 11.33
CA ARG A 411 -6.46 -15.38 10.57
C ARG A 411 -5.47 -14.37 11.16
N HIS A 412 -4.19 -14.59 10.93
CA HIS A 412 -3.21 -13.50 11.04
C HIS A 412 -3.51 -12.47 9.96
N TYR A 413 -3.62 -11.23 10.40
CA TYR A 413 -3.80 -10.07 9.53
C TYR A 413 -2.78 -9.03 10.00
N ILE A 414 -1.59 -9.08 9.41
CA ILE A 414 -0.39 -8.29 9.77
C ILE A 414 -0.65 -6.78 9.95
N GLN A 415 -1.70 -6.24 9.33
CA GLN A 415 -2.10 -4.82 9.41
C GLN A 415 -3.24 -4.52 10.39
N LEU A 416 -3.72 -5.53 11.11
CA LEU A 416 -4.93 -5.49 11.95
C LEU A 416 -4.73 -6.11 13.33
N ASP A 417 -3.77 -7.00 13.52
CA ASP A 417 -3.66 -7.79 14.76
C ASP A 417 -3.62 -6.87 16.02
N GLY A 418 -2.76 -5.84 16.04
CA GLY A 418 -2.74 -4.84 17.13
C GLY A 418 -3.98 -3.93 17.28
N LEU A 419 -4.90 -3.91 16.30
CA LEU A 419 -6.20 -3.25 16.47
C LEU A 419 -7.30 -4.24 16.86
N LEU A 420 -7.22 -5.49 16.39
CA LEU A 420 -8.07 -6.58 16.86
C LEU A 420 -7.80 -6.80 18.36
N GLU A 421 -6.54 -6.98 18.78
CA GLU A 421 -6.12 -7.10 20.19
C GLU A 421 -6.68 -5.99 21.08
N LYS A 422 -6.69 -4.74 20.60
CA LYS A 422 -7.24 -3.61 21.36
C LYS A 422 -8.77 -3.65 21.53
N PHE A 423 -9.49 -4.23 20.57
CA PHE A 423 -10.97 -4.38 20.62
C PHE A 423 -11.43 -5.76 21.10
N SER A 424 -10.52 -6.72 21.18
CA SER A 424 -10.74 -8.09 21.62
C SER A 424 -9.96 -8.43 22.89
N SER A 425 -9.53 -7.44 23.67
CA SER A 425 -8.78 -7.66 24.92
C SER A 425 -9.55 -8.49 25.96
N ASP A 426 -10.89 -8.44 25.92
CA ASP A 426 -11.78 -9.25 26.74
C ASP A 426 -12.09 -10.65 26.14
N TRP A 427 -11.38 -11.04 25.07
CA TRP A 427 -11.66 -12.17 24.20
C TRP A 427 -10.39 -12.91 23.76
N GLU A 428 -10.28 -14.17 24.14
CA GLU A 428 -9.23 -15.05 23.62
C GLU A 428 -9.53 -15.41 22.16
N ILE A 429 -8.83 -14.77 21.22
CA ILE A 429 -8.94 -15.01 19.78
C ILE A 429 -7.66 -15.66 19.27
N VAL A 430 -7.69 -16.98 19.09
CA VAL A 430 -6.56 -17.77 18.58
C VAL A 430 -6.32 -17.42 17.10
N LYS A 431 -5.07 -17.13 16.75
CA LYS A 431 -4.68 -16.77 15.38
C LYS A 431 -4.14 -18.02 14.67
N ILE A 432 -4.74 -18.38 13.53
CA ILE A 432 -4.45 -19.65 12.86
C ILE A 432 -4.34 -19.45 11.35
N GLY A 433 -3.13 -19.58 10.79
CA GLY A 433 -2.87 -19.40 9.37
C GLY A 433 -3.16 -17.96 8.87
N SER A 434 -2.99 -17.73 7.57
CA SER A 434 -2.95 -16.37 7.01
C SER A 434 -4.03 -16.11 5.95
N TRP A 435 -3.99 -14.91 5.35
CA TRP A 435 -4.94 -14.47 4.33
C TRP A 435 -4.50 -14.79 2.88
N GLY A 436 -3.20 -15.03 2.63
CA GLY A 436 -2.71 -15.50 1.32
C GLY A 436 -2.58 -14.46 0.20
N GLY A 437 -2.79 -13.17 0.49
CA GLY A 437 -2.45 -12.11 -0.45
C GLY A 437 -3.39 -11.94 -1.66
N GLY A 438 -2.99 -11.05 -2.56
CA GLY A 438 -3.86 -10.54 -3.63
C GLY A 438 -4.30 -11.57 -4.68
N SER A 439 -3.47 -12.56 -4.98
CA SER A 439 -3.65 -13.55 -6.06
C SER A 439 -4.67 -14.64 -5.74
N LEU A 440 -5.13 -15.41 -6.73
CA LEU A 440 -6.00 -16.58 -6.49
C LEU A 440 -5.22 -17.74 -5.87
N GLU A 441 -4.02 -18.03 -6.38
CA GLU A 441 -3.14 -19.08 -5.87
C GLU A 441 -2.78 -18.88 -4.40
N GLY A 442 -2.35 -17.68 -4.01
CA GLY A 442 -1.91 -17.40 -2.64
C GLY A 442 -3.06 -17.59 -1.63
N LYS A 443 -4.28 -17.15 -1.97
CA LYS A 443 -5.48 -17.41 -1.14
C LYS A 443 -5.80 -18.89 -1.02
N LEU A 444 -5.62 -19.66 -2.10
CA LEU A 444 -5.84 -21.10 -2.08
C LEU A 444 -4.80 -21.80 -1.19
N ARG A 445 -3.51 -21.46 -1.35
CA ARG A 445 -2.43 -21.98 -0.49
C ARG A 445 -2.65 -21.65 0.98
N ALA A 446 -2.99 -20.41 1.31
CA ALA A 446 -3.25 -19.99 2.70
C ALA A 446 -4.55 -20.60 3.27
N SER A 447 -5.54 -20.90 2.43
CA SER A 447 -6.74 -21.65 2.84
C SER A 447 -6.40 -23.10 3.16
N ILE A 448 -5.54 -23.75 2.38
CA ILE A 448 -5.03 -25.12 2.62
C ILE A 448 -4.16 -25.17 3.90
N ASP A 449 -3.23 -24.23 4.06
CA ASP A 449 -2.41 -24.09 5.27
C ASP A 449 -3.27 -23.89 6.52
N ARG A 450 -4.22 -22.95 6.49
CA ARG A 450 -5.17 -22.75 7.58
C ARG A 450 -6.01 -24.00 7.85
N LEU A 451 -6.42 -24.74 6.81
CA LEU A 451 -7.20 -25.98 6.98
C LEU A 451 -6.44 -27.03 7.80
N GLY A 452 -5.12 -27.18 7.58
CA GLY A 452 -4.28 -28.06 8.39
C GLY A 452 -4.19 -27.59 9.84
N ARG A 453 -3.67 -26.36 10.07
CA ARG A 453 -3.47 -25.84 11.43
C ARG A 453 -4.77 -25.72 12.24
N LEU A 454 -5.89 -25.42 11.59
CA LEU A 454 -7.20 -25.35 12.23
C LEU A 454 -7.78 -26.74 12.52
N LEU A 455 -7.43 -27.76 11.72
CA LEU A 455 -7.82 -29.14 11.99
C LEU A 455 -7.17 -29.63 13.30
N ASP A 456 -5.86 -29.43 13.45
CA ASP A 456 -5.12 -29.85 14.65
C ASP A 456 -5.70 -29.20 15.91
N HIS A 457 -5.93 -27.88 15.88
CA HIS A 457 -6.53 -27.13 16.98
C HIS A 457 -7.97 -27.56 17.30
N VAL A 458 -8.79 -27.93 16.29
CA VAL A 458 -10.15 -28.42 16.52
C VAL A 458 -10.17 -29.86 17.05
N ILE A 459 -9.18 -30.69 16.68
CA ILE A 459 -8.99 -32.04 17.24
C ILE A 459 -8.61 -31.96 18.72
N GLU A 460 -7.73 -31.03 19.09
CA GLU A 460 -7.34 -30.77 20.48
C GLU A 460 -8.52 -30.22 21.31
N LEU A 461 -9.25 -29.23 20.75
CA LEU A 461 -10.34 -28.56 21.46
C LEU A 461 -11.62 -29.42 21.60
N GLN A 462 -11.90 -30.30 20.64
CA GLN A 462 -13.12 -31.13 20.60
C GLN A 462 -14.45 -30.34 20.82
N PRO A 463 -14.71 -29.24 20.08
CA PRO A 463 -15.87 -28.39 20.35
C PRO A 463 -17.20 -29.06 19.99
N ASP A 464 -18.20 -28.93 20.86
CA ASP A 464 -19.55 -29.48 20.64
C ASP A 464 -20.26 -28.89 19.40
N ILE A 465 -20.04 -27.60 19.11
CA ILE A 465 -20.68 -26.85 18.03
C ILE A 465 -19.70 -25.81 17.46
N THR A 466 -19.65 -25.69 16.14
CA THR A 466 -18.86 -24.65 15.43
C THR A 466 -19.78 -23.61 14.79
N PHE A 467 -19.50 -22.32 14.97
CA PHE A 467 -20.18 -21.23 14.28
C PHE A 467 -19.25 -20.56 13.27
N SER A 468 -19.75 -20.19 12.08
CA SER A 468 -19.00 -19.31 11.17
C SER A 468 -19.89 -18.43 10.29
N SER A 469 -19.31 -17.39 9.70
CA SER A 469 -19.96 -16.54 8.71
C SER A 469 -19.28 -16.71 7.35
N GLY A 470 -19.40 -17.93 6.80
CA GLY A 470 -18.87 -18.30 5.50
C GLY A 470 -17.38 -18.73 5.50
N SER A 471 -16.86 -19.31 6.59
CA SER A 471 -15.52 -19.93 6.57
C SER A 471 -15.60 -21.33 5.98
N VAL A 472 -14.98 -21.49 4.80
CA VAL A 472 -14.86 -22.79 4.12
C VAL A 472 -14.05 -23.77 4.98
N GLU A 473 -12.99 -23.29 5.64
CA GLU A 473 -12.11 -24.13 6.46
C GLU A 473 -12.86 -24.69 7.68
N ALA A 474 -13.50 -23.82 8.47
CA ALA A 474 -14.24 -24.23 9.66
C ALA A 474 -15.37 -25.22 9.30
N SER A 475 -16.19 -24.90 8.29
CA SER A 475 -17.28 -25.81 7.88
C SER A 475 -16.79 -27.15 7.34
N ARG A 476 -15.66 -27.17 6.61
CA ARG A 476 -15.10 -28.40 6.07
C ARG A 476 -14.51 -29.30 7.17
N ILE A 477 -13.85 -28.72 8.16
CA ILE A 477 -13.30 -29.44 9.31
C ILE A 477 -14.45 -30.02 10.14
N SER A 478 -15.41 -29.18 10.55
CA SER A 478 -16.55 -29.63 11.37
C SER A 478 -17.33 -30.76 10.68
N TYR A 479 -17.65 -30.62 9.38
CA TYR A 479 -18.29 -31.68 8.60
C TYR A 479 -17.44 -32.97 8.54
N GLY A 480 -16.11 -32.85 8.47
CA GLY A 480 -15.20 -34.00 8.42
C GLY A 480 -15.07 -34.74 9.77
N LEU A 481 -15.21 -34.02 10.88
CA LEU A 481 -15.12 -34.57 12.24
C LEU A 481 -16.50 -34.93 12.85
N GLY A 482 -17.60 -34.69 12.12
CA GLY A 482 -18.96 -34.93 12.63
C GLY A 482 -19.47 -33.86 13.61
N ILE A 483 -18.79 -32.71 13.70
CA ILE A 483 -19.15 -31.59 14.58
C ILE A 483 -20.25 -30.75 13.92
N PRO A 484 -21.37 -30.44 14.62
CA PRO A 484 -22.39 -29.51 14.18
C PRO A 484 -21.84 -28.14 13.74
N HIS A 485 -21.86 -27.85 12.43
CA HIS A 485 -21.54 -26.52 11.90
C HIS A 485 -22.80 -25.67 11.68
N ILE A 486 -22.82 -24.48 12.26
CA ILE A 486 -23.88 -23.48 12.13
C ILE A 486 -23.37 -22.27 11.35
N LEU A 487 -23.91 -22.06 10.15
CA LEU A 487 -23.64 -20.87 9.34
C LEU A 487 -24.53 -19.71 9.80
N ILE A 488 -23.96 -18.55 10.10
CA ILE A 488 -24.69 -17.30 10.40
C ILE A 488 -24.37 -16.25 9.34
N SER A 489 -25.36 -15.80 8.58
CA SER A 489 -25.15 -14.78 7.53
C SER A 489 -26.43 -14.07 7.06
N ASP A 490 -26.26 -12.82 6.64
CA ASP A 490 -27.23 -11.98 5.91
C ASP A 490 -26.92 -11.85 4.41
N THR A 491 -25.95 -12.62 3.88
CA THR A 491 -25.46 -12.49 2.50
C THR A 491 -25.44 -13.83 1.76
N PRO A 492 -26.59 -14.48 1.52
CA PRO A 492 -26.68 -15.77 0.79
C PRO A 492 -25.89 -15.77 -0.53
N HIS A 493 -26.00 -14.68 -1.30
CA HIS A 493 -25.28 -14.42 -2.56
C HIS A 493 -23.73 -14.37 -2.47
N SER A 494 -23.13 -14.53 -1.29
CA SER A 494 -21.67 -14.60 -1.15
C SER A 494 -21.10 -15.88 -1.79
N PRO A 495 -20.08 -15.81 -2.67
CA PRO A 495 -19.63 -16.98 -3.42
C PRO A 495 -19.06 -18.12 -2.56
N VAL A 496 -18.58 -17.82 -1.35
CA VAL A 496 -18.11 -18.84 -0.39
C VAL A 496 -19.26 -19.69 0.16
N ASN A 497 -20.50 -19.17 0.22
CA ASN A 497 -21.61 -19.89 0.82
C ASN A 497 -21.98 -21.14 0.02
N LYS A 498 -21.71 -21.19 -1.29
CA LYS A 498 -21.87 -22.40 -2.13
C LYS A 498 -20.99 -23.58 -1.68
N LEU A 499 -19.96 -23.34 -0.88
CA LEU A 499 -19.09 -24.35 -0.29
C LEU A 499 -19.42 -24.65 1.19
N VAL A 500 -20.22 -23.81 1.84
CA VAL A 500 -20.43 -23.80 3.30
C VAL A 500 -21.88 -24.20 3.66
N ALA A 501 -22.88 -23.63 2.98
CA ALA A 501 -24.29 -23.85 3.26
C ALA A 501 -24.75 -25.32 3.04
N PRO A 502 -24.30 -26.06 2.01
CA PRO A 502 -24.70 -27.47 1.81
C PRO A 502 -24.24 -28.41 2.93
N ILE A 503 -23.08 -28.12 3.52
CA ILE A 503 -22.43 -28.95 4.56
C ILE A 503 -22.69 -28.46 5.99
N SER A 504 -23.37 -27.32 6.15
CA SER A 504 -23.81 -26.83 7.47
C SER A 504 -25.02 -27.63 7.96
N GLU A 505 -25.09 -27.89 9.28
CA GLU A 505 -26.26 -28.49 9.91
C GLU A 505 -27.45 -27.52 9.91
N LYS A 506 -27.18 -26.25 10.18
CA LYS A 506 -28.17 -25.16 10.21
C LYS A 506 -27.61 -23.91 9.53
N VAL A 507 -28.49 -23.17 8.87
CA VAL A 507 -28.22 -21.83 8.34
C VAL A 507 -29.12 -20.85 9.09
N LEU A 508 -28.51 -20.01 9.94
CA LEU A 508 -29.18 -18.95 10.68
C LEU A 508 -29.15 -17.66 9.86
N THR A 509 -30.31 -17.11 9.55
CA THR A 509 -30.43 -15.91 8.71
C THR A 509 -31.56 -14.99 9.18
N PRO A 510 -31.53 -13.67 8.90
CA PRO A 510 -32.64 -12.76 9.23
C PRO A 510 -33.95 -13.18 8.54
N TRP A 511 -35.09 -13.06 9.24
CA TRP A 511 -36.43 -13.47 8.76
C TRP A 511 -36.94 -12.83 7.45
N ILE A 512 -36.25 -11.78 7.02
CA ILE A 512 -36.45 -11.00 5.80
C ILE A 512 -35.75 -11.59 4.57
N ILE A 513 -34.81 -12.52 4.77
CA ILE A 513 -34.10 -13.18 3.67
C ILE A 513 -34.91 -14.42 3.31
N PRO A 514 -35.36 -14.55 2.05
CA PRO A 514 -36.18 -15.68 1.64
C PRO A 514 -35.34 -16.97 1.50
N ASP A 515 -36.02 -18.12 1.59
CA ASP A 515 -35.38 -19.44 1.55
C ASP A 515 -34.73 -19.74 0.20
N ASP A 516 -35.27 -19.20 -0.91
CA ASP A 516 -34.77 -19.42 -2.28
C ASP A 516 -33.34 -18.90 -2.47
N GLU A 517 -33.01 -17.70 -1.98
CA GLU A 517 -31.63 -17.19 -2.00
C GLU A 517 -30.62 -18.15 -1.32
N TRP A 518 -31.07 -18.86 -0.27
CA TRP A 518 -30.25 -19.86 0.43
C TRP A 518 -30.23 -21.23 -0.25
N ILE A 519 -31.32 -21.63 -0.89
CA ILE A 519 -31.42 -22.84 -1.72
C ILE A 519 -30.50 -22.71 -2.95
N ASP A 520 -30.42 -21.52 -3.55
CA ASP A 520 -29.47 -21.18 -4.65
C ASP A 520 -28.00 -21.19 -4.20
N ALA A 521 -27.75 -20.96 -2.91
CA ALA A 521 -26.45 -21.18 -2.27
C ALA A 521 -26.23 -22.67 -1.87
N GLY A 522 -27.19 -23.55 -2.15
CA GLY A 522 -27.14 -24.99 -1.89
C GLY A 522 -27.55 -25.42 -0.48
N ALA A 523 -28.18 -24.54 0.31
CA ALA A 523 -28.76 -24.93 1.59
C ALA A 523 -29.98 -25.86 1.40
N HIS A 524 -30.08 -26.92 2.20
CA HIS A 524 -31.29 -27.72 2.23
C HIS A 524 -32.42 -26.98 2.99
N PRO A 525 -33.65 -26.83 2.46
CA PRO A 525 -34.70 -26.00 3.06
C PRO A 525 -34.94 -26.26 4.54
N LYS A 526 -35.05 -27.54 4.94
CA LYS A 526 -35.25 -27.94 6.36
C LYS A 526 -34.12 -27.54 7.32
N ARG A 527 -32.98 -27.04 6.84
CA ARG A 527 -31.84 -26.54 7.64
C ARG A 527 -31.81 -25.01 7.79
N ILE A 528 -32.58 -24.29 6.99
CA ILE A 528 -32.69 -22.82 7.10
C ILE A 528 -33.52 -22.49 8.35
N ARG A 529 -33.05 -21.52 9.14
CA ARG A 529 -33.69 -21.08 10.39
C ARG A 529 -33.63 -19.57 10.47
N HIS A 530 -34.79 -18.95 10.51
CA HIS A 530 -34.93 -17.51 10.59
C HIS A 530 -34.86 -17.03 12.04
N TYR A 531 -34.12 -15.95 12.28
CA TYR A 531 -34.24 -15.16 13.51
C TYR A 531 -34.88 -13.79 13.22
N ARG A 532 -35.67 -13.28 14.17
CA ARG A 532 -36.37 -11.99 14.07
C ARG A 532 -35.47 -10.81 14.48
N ALA A 533 -34.31 -10.70 13.86
CA ALA A 533 -33.37 -9.59 14.02
C ALA A 533 -32.61 -9.34 12.72
N LEU A 534 -32.14 -8.10 12.51
CA LEU A 534 -31.13 -7.79 11.50
C LEU A 534 -29.76 -7.95 12.15
N ASP A 535 -28.70 -8.26 11.38
CA ASP A 535 -27.35 -8.44 11.92
C ASP A 535 -26.89 -7.32 12.89
N PRO A 536 -27.15 -6.02 12.64
CA PRO A 536 -26.69 -4.99 13.57
C PRO A 536 -27.37 -5.02 14.93
N CYS A 537 -28.52 -5.68 15.09
CA CYS A 537 -29.13 -5.89 16.40
C CYS A 537 -28.19 -6.63 17.37
N PHE A 538 -27.32 -7.52 16.87
CA PHE A 538 -26.39 -8.27 17.72
C PHE A 538 -25.46 -7.36 18.50
N TRP A 539 -24.96 -6.27 17.92
CA TRP A 539 -24.07 -5.32 18.62
C TRP A 539 -24.76 -4.03 19.07
N LEU A 540 -25.88 -3.64 18.48
CA LEU A 540 -26.61 -2.43 18.85
C LEU A 540 -27.52 -2.60 20.08
N LYS A 541 -27.96 -3.83 20.42
CA LYS A 541 -28.84 -4.07 21.58
C LYS A 541 -28.25 -3.56 22.90
N ASP A 542 -26.95 -3.75 23.10
CA ASP A 542 -26.21 -3.35 24.30
C ASP A 542 -25.40 -2.05 24.10
N PHE A 543 -25.50 -1.43 22.91
CA PHE A 543 -24.69 -0.27 22.53
C PHE A 543 -25.08 0.98 23.32
N LYS A 544 -24.08 1.63 23.93
CA LYS A 544 -24.24 2.90 24.63
C LYS A 544 -23.54 4.02 23.84
N PRO A 545 -24.27 4.99 23.26
CA PRO A 545 -23.68 6.09 22.49
C PRO A 545 -22.71 6.94 23.33
N SER A 546 -21.46 7.06 22.88
CA SER A 546 -20.46 7.93 23.53
C SER A 546 -20.39 9.31 22.88
N ARG A 547 -20.43 10.35 23.71
CA ARG A 547 -20.27 11.76 23.30
C ARG A 547 -18.81 12.15 22.98
N GLU A 548 -17.84 11.27 23.19
CA GLU A 548 -16.42 11.57 22.94
C GLU A 548 -16.15 11.87 21.46
N GLN A 549 -16.71 11.06 20.55
CA GLN A 549 -16.58 11.29 19.10
C GLN A 549 -17.19 12.62 18.64
N LEU A 550 -18.23 13.13 19.33
CA LEU A 550 -18.78 14.46 19.06
C LEU A 550 -17.79 15.57 19.45
N LYS A 551 -17.20 15.45 20.66
CA LYS A 551 -16.19 16.39 21.17
C LYS A 551 -14.94 16.41 20.27
N GLU A 552 -14.45 15.25 19.85
CA GLU A 552 -13.30 15.11 18.93
C GLU A 552 -13.52 15.77 17.57
N LEU A 553 -14.77 15.84 17.10
CA LEU A 553 -15.12 16.33 15.76
C LEU A 553 -15.68 17.77 15.73
N GLY A 554 -15.89 18.38 16.91
CA GLY A 554 -16.61 19.65 17.01
C GLY A 554 -18.02 19.52 16.44
N LEU A 555 -18.74 18.48 16.84
CA LEU A 555 -20.13 18.23 16.45
C LEU A 555 -21.04 18.42 17.66
N GLU A 556 -22.17 19.07 17.44
CA GLU A 556 -23.26 19.14 18.40
C GLU A 556 -24.32 18.08 18.06
N GLU A 557 -24.83 17.41 19.09
CA GLU A 557 -25.93 16.44 18.97
C GLU A 557 -27.14 17.06 18.26
N GLY A 558 -27.71 16.32 17.29
CA GLY A 558 -28.89 16.76 16.53
C GLY A 558 -28.63 17.92 15.55
N LYS A 559 -27.40 18.42 15.42
CA LYS A 559 -27.04 19.53 14.51
C LYS A 559 -26.20 19.11 13.29
N TYR A 560 -26.28 17.85 12.87
CA TYR A 560 -25.57 17.39 11.67
C TYR A 560 -26.22 16.21 10.95
N ILE A 561 -26.08 16.19 9.63
CA ILE A 561 -26.44 15.06 8.76
C ILE A 561 -25.20 14.20 8.52
N LEU A 562 -25.31 12.88 8.68
CA LEU A 562 -24.20 11.94 8.49
C LEU A 562 -24.35 11.15 7.18
N LEU A 563 -23.54 11.48 6.17
CA LEU A 563 -23.54 10.82 4.85
C LEU A 563 -22.42 9.79 4.71
N ARG A 564 -22.74 8.54 4.38
CA ARG A 564 -21.79 7.45 4.08
C ARG A 564 -21.69 7.18 2.58
N MET A 565 -20.50 7.40 2.01
CA MET A 565 -20.23 7.15 0.59
C MET A 565 -20.35 5.65 0.21
N PRO A 566 -20.87 5.33 -1.00
CA PRO A 566 -21.13 3.95 -1.42
C PRO A 566 -19.89 3.09 -1.71
N GLU A 567 -20.12 1.77 -1.70
CA GLU A 567 -19.13 0.71 -1.96
C GLU A 567 -18.99 0.38 -3.45
N THR A 568 -18.34 1.26 -4.21
CA THR A 568 -18.08 1.03 -5.63
C THR A 568 -16.61 1.24 -5.97
N MET A 569 -15.90 0.17 -6.35
CA MET A 569 -14.57 0.27 -6.93
C MET A 569 -14.67 0.86 -8.35
N ALA A 570 -14.50 2.18 -8.43
CA ALA A 570 -14.15 2.96 -9.62
C ALA A 570 -15.10 2.95 -10.85
N SER A 571 -16.05 2.01 -10.98
CA SER A 571 -16.92 1.92 -12.17
C SER A 571 -18.05 2.96 -12.23
N TYR A 572 -18.47 3.52 -11.10
CA TYR A 572 -19.46 4.61 -11.06
C TYR A 572 -18.79 6.01 -11.11
N LEU A 573 -17.51 6.08 -10.72
CA LEU A 573 -16.65 7.28 -10.67
C LEU A 573 -16.12 7.69 -12.07
N ARG A 574 -17.01 7.62 -13.06
CA ARG A 574 -16.89 8.19 -14.41
C ARG A 574 -18.23 8.59 -15.04
N MET A 575 -19.39 8.17 -14.50
CA MET A 575 -20.72 8.43 -15.10
C MET A 575 -21.78 9.04 -14.17
N ARG A 576 -21.51 9.26 -12.87
CA ARG A 576 -22.40 10.03 -11.98
C ARG A 576 -21.66 11.08 -11.13
N ASP A 577 -20.44 11.48 -11.50
CA ASP A 577 -19.66 12.46 -10.73
C ASP A 577 -20.41 13.79 -10.57
N GLU A 578 -20.94 14.37 -11.65
CA GLU A 578 -21.77 15.58 -11.56
C GLU A 578 -23.05 15.35 -10.76
N ARG A 579 -23.88 14.34 -11.09
CA ARG A 579 -25.17 14.15 -10.37
C ARG A 579 -24.98 13.94 -8.87
N PHE A 580 -23.94 13.20 -8.45
CA PHE A 580 -23.69 12.98 -7.03
C PHE A 580 -23.08 14.22 -6.36
N LEU A 581 -22.17 14.95 -7.02
CA LEU A 581 -21.64 16.20 -6.48
C LEU A 581 -22.75 17.25 -6.37
N ASN A 582 -23.56 17.41 -7.41
CA ASN A 582 -24.74 18.27 -7.42
C ASN A 582 -25.73 17.86 -6.31
N PHE A 583 -25.91 16.57 -6.04
CA PHE A 583 -26.73 16.11 -4.91
C PHE A 583 -26.17 16.57 -3.57
N VAL A 584 -24.87 16.39 -3.31
CA VAL A 584 -24.23 16.81 -2.04
C VAL A 584 -24.14 18.34 -1.94
N GLU A 585 -24.01 19.05 -3.07
CA GLU A 585 -24.01 20.51 -3.16
C GLU A 585 -25.40 21.10 -2.89
N SER A 586 -26.42 20.56 -3.55
CA SER A 586 -27.84 20.90 -3.30
C SER A 586 -28.21 20.59 -1.86
N LEU A 587 -27.80 19.43 -1.34
CA LEU A 587 -27.97 19.06 0.05
C LEU A 587 -27.30 20.07 0.99
N SER A 588 -26.08 20.52 0.70
CA SER A 588 -25.40 21.53 1.52
C SER A 588 -26.07 22.91 1.47
N GLY A 589 -26.73 23.26 0.36
CA GLY A 589 -27.46 24.52 0.19
C GLY A 589 -28.79 24.61 0.94
N ILE A 590 -29.35 23.47 1.39
CA ILE A 590 -30.63 23.40 2.15
C ILE A 590 -30.44 23.15 3.66
N LEU A 591 -29.20 23.21 4.17
CA LEU A 591 -28.92 23.01 5.60
C LEU A 591 -29.02 24.33 6.38
N GLU A 592 -30.21 24.64 6.86
CA GLU A 592 -30.45 25.77 7.77
C GLU A 592 -29.86 25.48 9.17
N GLY A 593 -28.54 25.67 9.31
CA GLY A 593 -27.81 25.50 10.57
C GLY A 593 -27.35 24.08 10.91
N LEU A 594 -27.58 23.10 10.03
CA LEU A 594 -27.04 21.74 10.17
C LEU A 594 -25.67 21.59 9.47
N ARG A 595 -24.77 20.82 10.05
CA ARG A 595 -23.47 20.47 9.45
C ARG A 595 -23.56 19.18 8.63
N LEU A 596 -22.95 19.11 7.45
CA LEU A 596 -22.90 17.90 6.62
C LEU A 596 -21.62 17.09 6.89
N VAL A 597 -21.74 15.90 7.48
CA VAL A 597 -20.62 15.04 7.87
C VAL A 597 -20.49 13.87 6.89
N ILE A 598 -19.44 13.84 6.07
CA ILE A 598 -19.29 12.91 4.95
C ILE A 598 -18.22 11.84 5.24
N LEU A 599 -18.68 10.62 5.54
CA LEU A 599 -17.87 9.41 5.72
C LEU A 599 -17.44 8.82 4.36
N CYS A 600 -16.31 9.26 3.82
CA CYS A 600 -15.73 8.70 2.60
C CYS A 600 -15.12 7.31 2.81
N ARG A 601 -15.28 6.40 1.84
CA ARG A 601 -14.69 5.04 1.89
C ARG A 601 -13.29 5.00 1.28
N TYR A 602 -13.05 5.78 0.22
CA TYR A 602 -11.75 5.87 -0.45
C TYR A 602 -11.23 7.31 -0.53
N ARG A 603 -9.90 7.50 -0.46
CA ARG A 603 -9.21 8.81 -0.67
C ARG A 603 -9.35 9.43 -2.06
N GLY A 604 -10.08 8.79 -2.98
CA GLY A 604 -10.55 9.43 -4.21
C GLY A 604 -11.78 10.31 -3.93
N GLN A 605 -12.80 9.72 -3.28
CA GLN A 605 -14.05 10.37 -2.92
C GLN A 605 -13.81 11.63 -2.08
N SER A 606 -13.02 11.54 -1.01
CA SER A 606 -12.77 12.68 -0.12
C SER A 606 -12.05 13.85 -0.79
N ARG A 607 -11.20 13.59 -1.80
CA ARG A 607 -10.52 14.65 -2.57
C ARG A 607 -11.45 15.38 -3.52
N ILE A 608 -12.46 14.71 -4.06
CA ILE A 608 -13.44 15.31 -4.97
C ILE A 608 -14.41 16.15 -4.14
N ILE A 609 -15.00 15.56 -3.10
CA ILE A 609 -15.91 16.24 -2.17
C ILE A 609 -15.28 17.52 -1.58
N ARG A 610 -14.05 17.46 -1.04
CA ARG A 610 -13.35 18.65 -0.50
C ARG A 610 -12.90 19.69 -1.55
N ARG A 611 -13.01 19.40 -2.85
CA ARG A 611 -12.70 20.35 -3.93
C ARG A 611 -13.96 21.09 -4.39
N SER A 612 -15.04 20.36 -4.59
CA SER A 612 -16.33 20.89 -5.04
C SER A 612 -17.07 21.63 -3.93
N LEU A 613 -16.98 21.15 -2.68
CA LEU A 613 -17.71 21.71 -1.55
C LEU A 613 -16.74 22.41 -0.61
N LYS A 614 -16.93 23.73 -0.45
CA LYS A 614 -16.13 24.61 0.42
C LYS A 614 -17.05 25.44 1.29
N GLY A 615 -16.95 25.27 2.60
CA GLY A 615 -17.70 26.04 3.60
C GLY A 615 -17.57 25.39 4.98
N GLU A 616 -17.87 26.14 6.04
CA GLU A 616 -17.77 25.66 7.43
C GLU A 616 -18.83 24.58 7.75
N GLY A 617 -19.94 24.59 7.00
CA GLY A 617 -21.03 23.63 7.08
C GLY A 617 -20.72 22.21 6.60
N VAL A 618 -19.50 21.87 6.14
CA VAL A 618 -19.17 20.50 5.67
C VAL A 618 -17.92 19.93 6.35
N LEU A 619 -18.03 18.71 6.89
CA LEU A 619 -16.96 17.96 7.56
C LEU A 619 -16.70 16.63 6.83
N VAL A 620 -15.50 16.43 6.27
CA VAL A 620 -15.17 15.23 5.47
C VAL A 620 -14.20 14.30 6.21
N ILE A 621 -14.51 13.01 6.15
CA ILE A 621 -14.05 12.00 7.11
C ILE A 621 -13.61 10.71 6.32
N ASP A 622 -12.31 10.31 6.32
CA ASP A 622 -11.71 9.17 5.54
C ASP A 622 -10.72 8.06 6.14
N LYS A 623 -10.65 7.70 7.45
CA LYS A 623 -9.81 6.65 8.19
C LYS A 623 -10.73 5.70 9.00
N PRO A 624 -10.52 4.39 9.23
CA PRO A 624 -11.52 3.56 9.94
C PRO A 624 -12.15 4.19 11.22
N ILE A 625 -13.49 4.12 11.35
CA ILE A 625 -14.25 4.61 12.53
C ILE A 625 -15.37 3.64 12.86
N PHE A 626 -15.67 3.54 14.14
CA PHE A 626 -16.93 2.98 14.64
C PHE A 626 -17.95 4.11 14.65
N GLY A 627 -18.87 4.06 13.68
CA GLY A 627 -19.75 5.17 13.35
C GLY A 627 -21.04 5.21 14.17
N GLN A 628 -21.29 4.25 15.06
CA GLN A 628 -22.58 4.07 15.74
C GLN A 628 -22.96 5.28 16.60
N SER A 629 -22.01 5.86 17.36
CA SER A 629 -22.28 7.09 18.13
C SER A 629 -22.57 8.28 17.21
N LEU A 630 -21.86 8.40 16.08
CA LEU A 630 -22.09 9.47 15.12
C LEU A 630 -23.41 9.30 14.36
N ILE A 631 -23.85 8.06 14.12
CA ILE A 631 -25.19 7.78 13.59
C ILE A 631 -26.22 8.24 14.63
N TYR A 632 -26.15 7.71 15.86
CA TYR A 632 -27.11 7.98 16.93
C TYR A 632 -27.34 9.47 17.21
N TYR A 633 -26.26 10.26 17.25
CA TYR A 633 -26.34 11.71 17.51
C TYR A 633 -26.56 12.58 16.26
N SER A 634 -26.73 11.99 15.08
CA SER A 634 -27.04 12.74 13.84
C SER A 634 -28.53 13.03 13.69
N THR A 635 -28.86 14.13 13.02
CA THR A 635 -30.23 14.52 12.67
C THR A 635 -30.83 13.57 11.63
N ILE A 636 -30.02 13.21 10.62
CA ILE A 636 -30.38 12.33 9.50
C ILE A 636 -29.12 11.55 9.10
N PHE A 637 -29.28 10.26 8.79
CA PHE A 637 -28.24 9.45 8.15
C PHE A 637 -28.51 9.27 6.65
N ILE A 638 -27.48 9.36 5.80
CA ILE A 638 -27.60 9.15 4.35
C ILE A 638 -26.61 8.05 3.92
N GLY A 639 -27.10 6.84 3.61
CA GLY A 639 -26.29 5.63 3.51
C GLY A 639 -26.13 5.06 2.09
N GLY A 640 -24.90 5.01 1.59
CA GLY A 640 -24.52 4.30 0.36
C GLY A 640 -24.11 2.83 0.55
N GLY A 641 -24.26 2.27 1.75
CA GLY A 641 -23.92 0.87 2.05
C GLY A 641 -24.86 0.26 3.10
N GLY A 642 -25.04 -1.06 3.05
CA GLY A 642 -26.06 -1.76 3.84
C GLY A 642 -25.94 -1.57 5.35
N THR A 643 -24.83 -2.03 5.94
CA THR A 643 -24.68 -2.15 7.42
C THR A 643 -24.98 -0.85 8.17
N MET A 644 -24.34 0.27 7.81
CA MET A 644 -24.55 1.54 8.52
C MET A 644 -25.95 2.13 8.33
N THR A 645 -26.66 1.76 7.26
CA THR A 645 -28.04 2.21 7.04
C THR A 645 -29.02 1.40 7.87
N GLN A 646 -28.77 0.09 8.02
CA GLN A 646 -29.49 -0.75 9.00
C GLN A 646 -29.20 -0.28 10.43
N GLU A 647 -27.95 0.06 10.76
CA GLU A 647 -27.59 0.62 12.07
C GLU A 647 -28.37 1.91 12.37
N ALA A 648 -28.50 2.83 11.41
CA ALA A 648 -29.27 4.06 11.58
C ALA A 648 -30.77 3.81 11.81
N ALA A 649 -31.39 2.95 11.00
CA ALA A 649 -32.80 2.59 11.17
C ALA A 649 -33.08 1.96 12.55
N LEU A 650 -32.19 1.09 13.02
CA LEU A 650 -32.31 0.43 14.33
C LEU A 650 -32.05 1.36 15.52
N LEU A 651 -31.21 2.38 15.34
CA LEU A 651 -30.95 3.42 16.35
C LEU A 651 -32.06 4.49 16.40
N GLY A 652 -33.12 4.36 15.58
CA GLY A 652 -34.21 5.33 15.52
C GLY A 652 -33.86 6.63 14.79
N VAL A 653 -32.77 6.64 14.03
CA VAL A 653 -32.29 7.82 13.30
C VAL A 653 -32.92 7.84 11.90
N PRO A 654 -33.58 8.94 11.47
CA PRO A 654 -34.12 9.06 10.12
C PRO A 654 -33.04 8.79 9.07
N ALA A 655 -33.27 7.79 8.21
CA ALA A 655 -32.24 7.30 7.30
C ALA A 655 -32.69 7.28 5.83
N ILE A 656 -31.81 7.74 4.94
CA ILE A 656 -32.02 7.77 3.50
C ILE A 656 -30.97 6.87 2.85
N SER A 657 -31.39 5.83 2.13
CA SER A 657 -30.50 4.98 1.34
C SER A 657 -30.27 5.56 -0.04
N ILE A 658 -28.99 5.72 -0.39
CA ILE A 658 -28.47 6.11 -1.71
C ILE A 658 -27.67 4.93 -2.32
N TYR A 659 -28.16 3.70 -2.12
CA TYR A 659 -27.47 2.49 -2.55
C TYR A 659 -27.50 2.36 -4.08
N PRO A 660 -26.35 2.19 -4.77
CA PRO A 660 -26.23 2.42 -6.22
C PRO A 660 -26.64 1.22 -7.10
N LYS A 661 -27.43 0.30 -6.54
CA LYS A 661 -27.83 -1.00 -7.12
C LYS A 661 -29.21 -1.37 -6.55
N GLU A 662 -29.78 -2.46 -7.06
CA GLU A 662 -30.94 -3.10 -6.43
C GLU A 662 -30.69 -3.32 -4.92
N LEU A 663 -31.71 -3.05 -4.11
CA LEU A 663 -31.63 -3.20 -2.66
C LEU A 663 -31.58 -4.68 -2.26
N PRO A 664 -30.57 -5.08 -1.45
CA PRO A 664 -30.58 -6.38 -0.75
C PRO A 664 -31.82 -6.50 0.14
N ALA A 665 -32.29 -7.73 0.40
CA ALA A 665 -33.51 -8.01 1.15
C ALA A 665 -33.68 -7.15 2.43
N ALA A 666 -32.62 -6.99 3.22
CA ALA A 666 -32.66 -6.15 4.43
C ALA A 666 -32.92 -4.67 4.19
N MET A 667 -32.35 -4.11 3.13
CA MET A 667 -32.57 -2.71 2.77
C MET A 667 -33.96 -2.52 2.14
N ARG A 668 -34.42 -3.51 1.38
CA ARG A 668 -35.74 -3.54 0.75
C ARG A 668 -36.85 -3.55 1.81
N PHE A 669 -36.77 -4.48 2.77
CA PHE A 669 -37.69 -4.55 3.91
C PHE A 669 -37.75 -3.22 4.68
N LEU A 670 -36.61 -2.63 5.01
CA LEU A 670 -36.58 -1.35 5.72
C LEU A 670 -37.25 -0.21 4.92
N ALA A 671 -37.12 -0.20 3.60
CA ALA A 671 -37.74 0.80 2.74
C ALA A 671 -39.25 0.59 2.61
N GLU A 672 -39.71 -0.64 2.40
CA GLU A 672 -41.12 -1.02 2.29
C GLU A 672 -41.91 -0.74 3.58
N ASN A 673 -41.24 -0.83 4.73
CA ASN A 673 -41.84 -0.55 6.05
C ASN A 673 -41.66 0.92 6.49
N GLY A 674 -41.15 1.81 5.61
CA GLY A 674 -40.97 3.24 5.91
C GLY A 674 -39.90 3.56 6.95
N LEU A 675 -39.08 2.59 7.34
CA LEU A 675 -37.98 2.76 8.32
C LEU A 675 -36.77 3.46 7.69
N ILE A 676 -36.63 3.39 6.36
CA ILE A 676 -35.70 4.21 5.58
C ILE A 676 -36.41 4.74 4.33
N LEU A 677 -35.97 5.89 3.81
CA LEU A 677 -36.33 6.34 2.46
C LEU A 677 -35.29 5.85 1.45
N TYR A 678 -35.71 5.38 0.27
CA TYR A 678 -34.78 4.96 -0.79
C TYR A 678 -34.76 5.96 -1.95
N TYR A 679 -33.55 6.35 -2.38
CA TYR A 679 -33.31 7.30 -3.46
C TYR A 679 -32.24 6.77 -4.45
N PRO A 680 -32.64 6.24 -5.64
CA PRO A 680 -31.77 5.49 -6.57
C PRO A 680 -30.86 6.31 -7.53
#